data_AF-A0A954T5E7-F1
#
_entry.id   AF-A0A954T5E7-F1
#
_cell.length_a   1.000
_cell.length_b   1.000
_cell.length_c   1.000
_cell.angle_alpha   90.00
_cell.angle_beta   90.00
_cell.angle_gamma   90.00
#
_symmetry.space_group_name_H-M   'P 1'
#
loop_
_entity.id
_entity.type
_entity.pdbx_description
1 polymer ?
#
loop_
_entity_poly.entity_id
_entity_poly.type
_entity_poly.pdbx_seq_one_letter_code
_entity_poly.pdbx_strand_id
1 'polypeptide(L)'
;EHDWIERAQQSNAATMASLMRGHEVDALHRSASKLCRNLLLILPDLLETDRRLQFWENDPAEVGDVLNGVLQSVAELRRTLWENSLPDTGHVAGLVRAIEADRRRLAEPVHQLTTRATTPSLTSPPASDLLRALRSELLTTQERASLLAVWHELGKDLPVNAPHPTSAGRVIVHGLSAGLKRNFQRREFYNHLFKPITNDDQAREQPSDDADLLVSLLAYQQAETAWCHQRPGEIRHQLEQSLSMPIDAGTLARAQVLWDACDGLTDEAQLPPQWPQLSERIEQCRTTQHLDWQIQRVNLARNDASDWEADCYDERESDLRASRPIFRAWSPPEYDSSTLLGGPLTVMLSNKGPVELRFVVHNMSNRDQDYVLTMQYPVDEYLIESQVDRAVLPADAPPWPYGSTGTQTGLPLSVKGLASRDVTLRVQPRSVDTRPATLLIRLRGEQSTVRATCELNPPRKIPVELIVEDEFGPVIEDDRGFTVEPFPNRVGTLHWLLQNNSETVQHVRFSLHVLDAVPPELPREAIPTASLTDFLGTLSRETHSIELPVIELRPHGPPQPVVFPKEDDTKAPMAMMGGLVVVLSDESTGLTTLRQVRMRPQRPLRFAVPQIDYEQTTGRISLRIDARDIERLPREGIPVSAALANGSDRPLPARTTGTLSRQSPRAILTLFAEPEQDHRVHVHVAGWPRAFIFDIIDGTPTPLREPQLRITSPEANRVYQTINVVPVSVQLDVAPVGLTSTGDSWFEVGVDADHDRRLIGEAAVRIEQDRHVTVAWLGANPNGTTQFQVGVQDFDLLLPTSGLHNQRAGLLGRIVREGHPDLWSEAVPIVFDTSGPKLADLELLPGPVVTIGESIVVTARADDQGLSGVSDVQIALDPTREGVFGPSIKPISSTPLEDGTWRAEMPTKSLEQGQHLLLVRGVDQAGNAEDPHPLWLEAITPEEAARRQSARTTSFSGQLFYGTEPASGFKVELIANEAESSAPEKPITPEKSVQSKKSFNATSGKDGRFVIQSVTGGVYSLHISGVLRGEKIERDRTVTIDVNNPPAALAERLDRPLKTASAEMP
;
A
#
# COMPACT_ATOMS: atom_id res chain seq x y z
N GLU A 1 -23.19 -41.58 -6.66
CA GLU A 1 -22.17 -42.21 -5.79
C GLU A 1 -21.06 -42.87 -6.62
N HIS A 2 -21.39 -43.78 -7.54
CA HIS A 2 -20.41 -44.36 -8.48
C HIS A 2 -19.68 -43.29 -9.34
N ASP A 3 -20.41 -42.32 -9.90
CA ASP A 3 -19.86 -41.16 -10.61
C ASP A 3 -18.92 -40.28 -9.76
N TRP A 4 -19.11 -40.27 -8.45
CA TRP A 4 -18.29 -39.47 -7.53
C TRP A 4 -16.98 -40.21 -7.23
N ILE A 5 -17.04 -41.54 -7.13
CA ILE A 5 -15.89 -42.43 -6.95
C ILE A 5 -15.02 -42.45 -8.22
N GLU A 6 -15.62 -42.45 -9.41
CA GLU A 6 -14.88 -42.45 -10.69
C GLU A 6 -14.14 -41.12 -10.95
N ARG A 7 -14.74 -39.97 -10.58
CA ARG A 7 -14.10 -38.65 -10.65
C ARG A 7 -13.00 -38.46 -9.61
N ALA A 8 -13.14 -39.06 -8.42
CA ALA A 8 -12.11 -39.05 -7.39
C ALA A 8 -10.89 -39.90 -7.76
N GLN A 9 -11.08 -40.99 -8.54
CA GLN A 9 -9.98 -41.84 -9.01
C GLN A 9 -9.18 -41.21 -10.15
N GLN A 10 -9.78 -40.33 -10.96
CA GLN A 10 -9.10 -39.63 -12.07
C GLN A 10 -8.25 -38.42 -11.60
N SER A 11 -8.50 -37.87 -10.41
CA SER A 11 -7.78 -36.72 -9.85
C SER A 11 -6.71 -37.15 -8.83
N ASN A 12 -5.70 -37.89 -9.28
CA ASN A 12 -4.74 -38.55 -8.36
C ASN A 12 -3.28 -38.06 -8.47
N ALA A 13 -3.09 -36.76 -8.67
CA ALA A 13 -1.79 -36.10 -8.45
C ALA A 13 -1.87 -34.94 -7.42
N ALA A 14 -3.00 -34.23 -7.34
CA ALA A 14 -3.19 -33.14 -6.38
C ALA A 14 -3.64 -33.61 -4.98
N THR A 15 -4.31 -34.78 -4.91
CA THR A 15 -4.94 -35.27 -3.67
C THR A 15 -3.92 -35.80 -2.65
N MET A 16 -2.74 -36.30 -3.08
CA MET A 16 -1.68 -36.69 -2.14
C MET A 16 -1.11 -35.50 -1.35
N ALA A 17 -1.09 -34.30 -1.92
CA ALA A 17 -0.67 -33.07 -1.22
C ALA A 17 -1.76 -32.50 -0.28
N SER A 18 -3.02 -32.89 -0.49
CA SER A 18 -4.15 -32.52 0.37
C SER A 18 -4.34 -33.50 1.54
N LEU A 19 -4.05 -34.79 1.33
CA LEU A 19 -4.07 -35.82 2.38
C LEU A 19 -2.96 -35.62 3.42
N MET A 20 -1.78 -35.15 2.99
CA MET A 20 -0.69 -34.72 3.90
C MET A 20 -1.13 -33.52 4.77
N ARG A 21 -1.84 -32.55 4.18
CA ARG A 21 -2.40 -31.40 4.91
C ARG A 21 -3.56 -31.79 5.84
N GLY A 22 -4.35 -32.80 5.50
CA GLY A 22 -5.41 -33.31 6.38
C GLY A 22 -4.87 -33.91 7.69
N HIS A 23 -3.76 -34.65 7.63
CA HIS A 23 -3.11 -35.18 8.83
C HIS A 23 -2.43 -34.09 9.69
N GLU A 24 -1.90 -33.04 9.06
CA GLU A 24 -1.36 -31.87 9.76
C GLU A 24 -2.46 -31.07 10.44
N VAL A 25 -3.61 -30.87 9.78
CA VAL A 25 -4.78 -30.18 10.35
C VAL A 25 -5.40 -30.98 11.51
N ASP A 26 -5.48 -32.31 11.41
CA ASP A 26 -5.93 -33.17 12.51
C ASP A 26 -4.95 -33.19 13.69
N ALA A 27 -3.63 -33.13 13.43
CA ALA A 27 -2.62 -32.99 14.47
C ALA A 27 -2.70 -31.62 15.15
N LEU A 28 -2.90 -30.55 14.38
CA LEU A 28 -3.16 -29.19 14.87
C LEU A 28 -4.44 -29.12 15.69
N HIS A 29 -5.53 -29.74 15.23
CA HIS A 29 -6.81 -29.75 15.93
C HIS A 29 -6.72 -30.52 17.26
N ARG A 30 -5.98 -31.64 17.30
CA ARG A 30 -5.71 -32.38 18.55
C ARG A 30 -4.81 -31.60 19.50
N SER A 31 -3.79 -30.91 19.00
CA SER A 31 -2.90 -30.06 19.81
C SER A 31 -3.63 -28.83 20.35
N ALA A 32 -4.42 -28.15 19.53
CA ALA A 32 -5.26 -27.02 19.93
C ALA A 32 -6.34 -27.46 20.93
N SER A 33 -6.99 -28.61 20.71
CA SER A 33 -7.97 -29.17 21.66
C SER A 33 -7.32 -29.54 23.00
N LYS A 34 -6.09 -30.07 23.00
CA LYS A 34 -5.32 -30.35 24.22
C LYS A 34 -4.95 -29.05 24.95
N LEU A 35 -4.58 -28.01 24.21
CA LEU A 35 -4.19 -26.71 24.76
C LEU A 35 -5.40 -25.95 25.34
N CYS A 36 -6.53 -25.94 24.64
CA CYS A 36 -7.80 -25.42 25.17
C CYS A 36 -8.25 -26.19 26.41
N ARG A 37 -8.09 -27.52 26.44
CA ARG A 37 -8.44 -28.33 27.62
C ARG A 37 -7.54 -28.02 28.82
N ASN A 38 -6.24 -27.78 28.59
CA ASN A 38 -5.31 -27.35 29.63
C ASN A 38 -5.61 -25.92 30.13
N LEU A 39 -5.91 -24.98 29.24
CA LEU A 39 -6.32 -23.62 29.63
C LEU A 39 -7.62 -23.63 30.43
N LEU A 40 -8.61 -24.42 30.01
CA LEU A 40 -9.88 -24.58 30.73
C LEU A 40 -9.71 -25.25 32.10
N LEU A 41 -8.65 -26.04 32.31
CA LEU A 41 -8.33 -26.62 33.61
C LEU A 41 -7.73 -25.60 34.58
N ILE A 42 -7.02 -24.58 34.08
CA ILE A 42 -6.33 -23.57 34.90
C ILE A 42 -7.20 -22.29 35.07
N LEU A 43 -8.18 -22.10 34.18
CA LEU A 43 -9.10 -20.94 34.19
C LEU A 43 -9.87 -20.75 35.51
N PRO A 44 -10.37 -21.80 36.19
CA PRO A 44 -11.04 -21.65 37.48
C PRO A 44 -10.10 -21.13 38.56
N ASP A 45 -8.85 -21.59 38.58
CA ASP A 45 -7.85 -21.13 39.54
C ASP A 45 -7.46 -19.66 39.28
N LEU A 46 -7.34 -19.27 38.01
CA LEU A 46 -7.10 -17.87 37.61
C LEU A 46 -8.27 -16.95 38.00
N LEU A 47 -9.52 -17.39 37.82
CA LEU A 47 -10.71 -16.63 38.17
C LEU A 47 -10.92 -16.56 39.70
N GLU A 48 -10.60 -17.62 40.43
CA GLU A 48 -10.62 -17.63 41.90
C GLU A 48 -9.49 -16.75 42.46
N THR A 49 -8.33 -16.71 41.81
CA THR A 49 -7.22 -15.81 42.15
C THR A 49 -7.58 -14.35 41.92
N ASP A 50 -8.24 -14.02 40.80
CA ASP A 50 -8.74 -12.66 40.53
C ASP A 50 -9.83 -12.25 41.54
N ARG A 51 -10.76 -13.16 41.88
CA ARG A 51 -11.74 -12.95 42.96
C ARG A 51 -11.11 -12.72 44.32
N ARG A 52 -10.08 -13.50 44.68
CA ARG A 52 -9.33 -13.35 45.94
C ARG A 52 -8.49 -12.07 45.95
N LEU A 53 -7.95 -11.65 44.81
CA LEU A 53 -7.24 -10.38 44.66
C LEU A 53 -8.18 -9.16 44.71
N GLN A 54 -9.45 -9.30 44.33
CA GLN A 54 -10.46 -8.23 44.42
C GLN A 54 -11.03 -8.03 45.84
N PHE A 55 -10.89 -9.00 46.75
CA PHE A 55 -11.32 -8.92 48.15
C PHE A 55 -10.12 -9.13 49.09
N TRP A 56 -9.33 -8.07 49.31
CA TRP A 56 -8.18 -8.08 50.20
C TRP A 56 -8.56 -8.11 51.68
N GLU A 57 -8.62 -9.30 52.27
CA GLU A 57 -8.61 -9.45 53.75
C GLU A 57 -7.77 -10.63 54.29
N ASN A 58 -7.04 -11.41 53.48
CA ASN A 58 -6.21 -12.52 53.99
C ASN A 58 -4.76 -12.56 53.49
N ASP A 59 -3.92 -13.23 54.30
CA ASP A 59 -2.45 -13.31 54.37
C ASP A 59 -1.67 -13.13 53.04
N PRO A 60 -0.76 -12.13 52.93
CA PRO A 60 0.07 -11.88 51.75
C PRO A 60 0.94 -13.07 51.30
N ALA A 61 1.23 -14.02 52.19
CA ALA A 61 2.00 -15.22 51.85
C ALA A 61 1.21 -16.17 50.91
N GLU A 62 -0.10 -16.33 51.14
CA GLU A 62 -0.96 -17.22 50.36
C GLU A 62 -1.16 -16.70 48.93
N VAL A 63 -1.25 -15.36 48.78
CA VAL A 63 -1.33 -14.70 47.46
C VAL A 63 -0.04 -14.89 46.66
N GLY A 64 1.13 -14.90 47.33
CA GLY A 64 2.43 -15.09 46.68
C GLY A 64 2.61 -16.50 46.10
N ASP A 65 2.15 -17.52 46.82
CA ASP A 65 2.24 -18.92 46.36
C ASP A 65 1.30 -19.20 45.18
N VAL A 66 0.10 -18.63 45.21
CA VAL A 66 -0.85 -18.72 44.08
C VAL A 66 -0.32 -17.99 42.85
N LEU A 67 0.26 -16.80 43.01
CA LEU A 67 0.86 -16.04 41.90
C LEU A 67 2.04 -16.82 41.28
N ASN A 68 2.88 -17.46 42.10
CA ASN A 68 3.99 -18.29 41.62
C ASN A 68 3.50 -19.52 40.84
N GLY A 69 2.40 -20.17 41.27
CA GLY A 69 1.79 -21.29 40.55
C GLY A 69 1.24 -20.90 39.18
N VAL A 70 0.63 -19.72 39.08
CA VAL A 70 0.16 -19.15 37.81
C VAL A 70 1.34 -18.82 36.88
N LEU A 71 2.39 -18.20 37.41
CA LEU A 71 3.59 -17.84 36.64
C LEU A 71 4.34 -19.07 36.12
N GLN A 72 4.45 -20.14 36.92
CA GLN A 72 4.99 -21.42 36.46
C GLN A 72 4.13 -22.02 35.34
N SER A 73 2.80 -21.99 35.47
CA SER A 73 1.89 -22.53 34.45
C SER A 73 1.98 -21.78 33.12
N VAL A 74 2.14 -20.45 33.16
CA VAL A 74 2.35 -19.61 31.97
C VAL A 74 3.73 -19.86 31.34
N ALA A 75 4.77 -20.06 32.16
CA ALA A 75 6.12 -20.40 31.68
C ALA A 75 6.15 -21.78 31.00
N GLU A 76 5.47 -22.78 31.58
CA GLU A 76 5.31 -24.13 31.01
C GLU A 76 4.55 -24.08 29.68
N LEU A 77 3.49 -23.27 29.59
CA LEU A 77 2.72 -23.04 28.37
C LEU A 77 3.59 -22.40 27.26
N ARG A 78 4.36 -21.36 27.62
CA ARG A 78 5.29 -20.69 26.70
C ARG A 78 6.36 -21.65 26.19
N ARG A 79 6.90 -22.53 27.05
CA ARG A 79 7.86 -23.57 26.66
C ARG A 79 7.22 -24.57 25.70
N THR A 80 6.00 -25.02 26.00
CA THR A 80 5.25 -25.97 25.17
C THR A 80 4.90 -25.39 23.79
N LEU A 81 4.61 -24.10 23.70
CA LEU A 81 4.39 -23.37 22.43
C LEU A 81 5.67 -23.21 21.61
N TRP A 82 6.83 -23.13 22.27
CA TRP A 82 8.14 -23.00 21.62
C TRP A 82 8.67 -24.35 21.11
N GLU A 83 8.45 -25.42 21.85
CA GLU A 83 8.92 -26.78 21.51
C GLU A 83 8.10 -27.44 20.39
N ASN A 84 6.87 -26.99 20.16
CA ASN A 84 6.02 -27.48 19.06
C ASN A 84 5.97 -26.42 17.95
N SER A 85 6.90 -26.49 17.00
CA SER A 85 6.98 -25.60 15.84
C SER A 85 5.65 -25.55 15.07
N LEU A 86 4.93 -24.42 15.15
CA LEU A 86 3.71 -24.15 14.39
C LEU A 86 4.07 -23.32 13.13
N PRO A 87 3.56 -23.66 11.92
CA PRO A 87 3.99 -23.01 10.67
C PRO A 87 3.33 -21.65 10.41
N ASP A 88 2.29 -21.28 11.17
CA ASP A 88 1.55 -20.04 10.92
C ASP A 88 1.93 -18.95 11.93
N THR A 89 2.87 -18.12 11.50
CA THR A 89 3.37 -16.96 12.23
C THR A 89 2.29 -15.91 12.53
N GLY A 90 1.20 -15.86 11.74
CA GLY A 90 0.14 -14.87 11.92
C GLY A 90 -0.72 -15.15 13.14
N HIS A 91 -1.14 -16.40 13.32
CA HIS A 91 -1.95 -16.81 14.48
C HIS A 91 -1.13 -16.77 15.78
N VAL A 92 0.16 -17.14 15.72
CA VAL A 92 1.09 -17.01 16.86
C VAL A 92 1.31 -15.55 17.23
N ALA A 93 1.47 -14.65 16.25
CA ALA A 93 1.59 -13.22 16.51
C ALA A 93 0.31 -12.61 17.11
N GLY A 94 -0.87 -13.12 16.76
CA GLY A 94 -2.14 -12.74 17.40
C GLY A 94 -2.24 -13.21 18.85
N LEU A 95 -1.84 -14.45 19.13
CA LEU A 95 -1.85 -15.02 20.47
C LEU A 95 -0.80 -14.35 21.38
N VAL A 96 0.40 -14.08 20.86
CA VAL A 96 1.44 -13.33 21.57
C VAL A 96 0.97 -11.92 21.89
N ARG A 97 0.29 -11.23 20.96
CA ARG A 97 -0.30 -9.91 21.21
C ARG A 97 -1.39 -9.93 22.29
N ALA A 98 -2.24 -10.96 22.32
CA ALA A 98 -3.25 -11.14 23.36
C ALA A 98 -2.61 -11.40 24.73
N ILE A 99 -1.59 -12.26 24.79
CA ILE A 99 -0.81 -12.54 26.01
C ILE A 99 -0.06 -11.29 26.47
N GLU A 100 0.48 -10.48 25.57
CA GLU A 100 1.11 -9.20 25.90
C GLU A 100 0.11 -8.15 26.41
N ALA A 101 -1.11 -8.11 25.86
CA ALA A 101 -2.18 -7.25 26.34
C ALA A 101 -2.63 -7.64 27.76
N ASP A 102 -2.78 -8.93 28.03
CA ASP A 102 -3.10 -9.44 29.36
C ASP A 102 -1.92 -9.25 30.33
N ARG A 103 -0.67 -9.41 29.88
CA ARG A 103 0.53 -9.05 30.65
C ARG A 103 0.51 -7.57 31.05
N ARG A 104 0.13 -6.66 30.15
CA ARG A 104 0.01 -5.23 30.47
C ARG A 104 -1.11 -4.95 31.48
N ARG A 105 -2.26 -5.62 31.36
CA ARG A 105 -3.34 -5.53 32.35
C ARG A 105 -2.91 -6.04 33.73
N LEU A 106 -2.13 -7.12 33.79
CA LEU A 106 -1.59 -7.68 35.02
C LEU A 106 -0.40 -6.89 35.59
N ALA A 107 0.30 -6.12 34.75
CA ALA A 107 1.39 -5.23 35.16
C ALA A 107 0.90 -3.86 35.66
N GLU A 108 -0.35 -3.49 35.37
CA GLU A 108 -0.97 -2.21 35.76
C GLU A 108 -0.91 -1.95 37.29
N PRO A 109 -1.20 -2.92 38.19
CA PRO A 109 -1.05 -2.71 39.64
C PRO A 109 0.41 -2.45 40.06
N VAL A 110 1.37 -3.08 39.38
CA VAL A 110 2.82 -2.88 39.62
C VAL A 110 3.27 -1.52 39.10
N HIS A 111 2.72 -1.07 37.97
CA HIS A 111 2.97 0.26 37.42
C HIS A 111 2.36 1.36 38.30
N GLN A 112 1.17 1.13 38.88
CA GLN A 112 0.54 2.02 39.85
C GLN A 112 1.35 2.10 41.16
N LEU A 113 1.90 0.98 41.65
CA LEU A 113 2.83 0.95 42.79
C LEU A 113 4.13 1.73 42.48
N THR A 114 4.70 1.53 41.28
CA THR A 114 5.91 2.22 40.84
C THR A 114 5.68 3.73 40.69
N THR A 115 4.52 4.13 40.14
CA THR A 115 4.12 5.52 39.99
C THR A 115 3.84 6.17 41.35
N ARG A 116 3.18 5.48 42.28
CA ARG A 116 2.99 5.96 43.67
C ARG A 116 4.32 6.08 44.43
N ALA A 117 5.26 5.16 44.22
CA ALA A 117 6.59 5.21 44.83
C ALA A 117 7.50 6.32 44.26
N THR A 118 7.21 6.82 43.06
CA THR A 118 8.00 7.87 42.38
C THR A 118 7.33 9.24 42.37
N THR A 119 6.08 9.35 42.82
CA THR A 119 5.38 10.63 43.02
C THR A 119 5.58 11.11 44.47
N PRO A 120 5.95 12.37 44.73
CA PRO A 120 6.18 12.85 46.09
C PRO A 120 4.86 12.94 46.86
N SER A 121 4.53 11.88 47.62
CA SER A 121 3.40 11.85 48.55
C SER A 121 3.87 11.40 49.93
N LEU A 122 3.17 11.86 50.98
CA LEU A 122 3.59 11.88 52.39
C LEU A 122 3.73 10.51 53.11
N THR A 123 3.62 9.39 52.41
CA THR A 123 3.83 8.06 52.99
C THR A 123 4.57 7.15 52.01
N SER A 124 5.82 6.84 52.30
CA SER A 124 6.65 5.88 51.55
C SER A 124 6.07 4.46 51.67
N PRO A 125 6.05 3.66 50.58
CA PRO A 125 5.62 2.27 50.65
C PRO A 125 6.60 1.43 51.49
N PRO A 126 6.16 0.32 52.13
CA PRO A 126 7.02 -0.55 52.92
C PRO A 126 8.19 -1.12 52.09
N ALA A 127 9.39 -1.17 52.67
CA ALA A 127 10.60 -1.68 51.99
C ALA A 127 10.45 -3.12 51.45
N SER A 128 9.57 -3.93 52.04
CA SER A 128 9.22 -5.27 51.58
C SER A 128 8.52 -5.29 50.22
N ASP A 129 7.67 -4.31 49.93
CA ASP A 129 6.89 -4.25 48.69
C ASP A 129 7.75 -3.78 47.52
N LEU A 130 8.67 -2.85 47.80
CA LEU A 130 9.71 -2.40 46.89
C LEU A 130 10.71 -3.52 46.54
N LEU A 131 11.14 -4.32 47.52
CA LEU A 131 11.98 -5.50 47.28
C LEU A 131 11.25 -6.58 46.47
N ARG A 132 9.93 -6.76 46.68
CA ARG A 132 9.10 -7.71 45.93
C ARG A 132 8.91 -7.25 44.47
N ALA A 133 8.71 -5.95 44.24
CA ALA A 133 8.64 -5.36 42.90
C ALA A 133 9.97 -5.52 42.13
N LEU A 134 11.12 -5.23 42.76
CA LEU A 134 12.44 -5.39 42.12
C LEU A 134 12.79 -6.84 41.74
N ARG A 135 12.24 -7.82 42.46
CA ARG A 135 12.40 -9.25 42.16
C ARG A 135 11.40 -9.78 41.13
N SER A 136 10.42 -8.99 40.73
CA SER A 136 9.38 -9.39 39.77
C SER A 136 9.92 -9.49 38.35
N GLU A 137 9.73 -10.64 37.69
CA GLU A 137 10.04 -10.86 36.28
C GLU A 137 9.17 -10.02 35.31
N LEU A 138 8.14 -9.35 35.83
CA LEU A 138 7.22 -8.53 35.03
C LEU A 138 7.78 -7.13 34.72
N LEU A 139 8.69 -6.60 35.54
CA LEU A 139 9.35 -5.32 35.28
C LEU A 139 10.41 -5.47 34.19
N THR A 140 10.37 -4.58 33.21
CA THR A 140 11.44 -4.46 32.22
C THR A 140 12.75 -4.01 32.89
N THR A 141 13.88 -4.27 32.24
CA THR A 141 15.20 -3.86 32.73
C THR A 141 15.28 -2.35 33.00
N GLN A 142 14.61 -1.55 32.17
CA GLN A 142 14.56 -0.10 32.30
C GLN A 142 13.72 0.35 33.50
N GLU A 143 12.59 -0.30 33.78
CA GLU A 143 11.75 0.01 34.95
C GLU A 143 12.43 -0.38 36.27
N ARG A 144 13.16 -1.50 36.29
CA ARG A 144 14.00 -1.87 37.45
C ARG A 144 15.12 -0.86 37.68
N ALA A 145 15.74 -0.37 36.61
CA ALA A 145 16.76 0.68 36.70
C ALA A 145 16.18 1.99 37.23
N SER A 146 14.99 2.39 36.77
CA SER A 146 14.28 3.57 37.29
C SER A 146 13.92 3.45 38.77
N LEU A 147 13.46 2.28 39.23
CA LEU A 147 13.18 2.01 40.66
C LEU A 147 14.45 2.04 41.52
N LEU A 148 15.56 1.50 41.01
CA LEU A 148 16.86 1.52 41.69
C LEU A 148 17.45 2.93 41.78
N ALA A 149 17.22 3.79 40.78
CA ALA A 149 17.72 5.16 40.74
C ALA A 149 17.13 6.06 41.84
N VAL A 150 15.90 5.79 42.29
CA VAL A 150 15.21 6.53 43.37
C VAL A 150 15.33 5.85 44.73
N TRP A 151 15.90 4.64 44.79
CA TRP A 151 16.03 3.83 46.00
C TRP A 151 16.82 4.52 47.13
N HIS A 152 17.84 5.29 46.76
CA HIS A 152 18.66 6.03 47.72
C HIS A 152 17.90 7.20 48.37
N GLU A 153 16.96 7.83 47.65
CA GLU A 153 16.11 8.89 48.22
C GLU A 153 15.07 8.31 49.20
N LEU A 154 14.53 7.12 48.92
CA LEU A 154 13.57 6.43 49.78
C LEU A 154 14.20 5.86 51.08
N GLY A 155 15.51 5.66 51.10
CA GLY A 155 16.24 5.10 52.25
C GLY A 155 16.51 6.10 53.39
N LYS A 156 16.30 7.40 53.17
CA LYS A 156 16.59 8.47 54.15
C LYS A 156 15.65 8.46 55.37
N ASP A 157 14.48 7.82 55.25
CA ASP A 157 13.45 7.76 56.30
C ASP A 157 13.36 6.38 57.00
N LEU A 158 14.32 5.47 56.78
CA LEU A 158 14.32 4.17 57.43
C LEU A 158 14.76 4.26 58.91
N PRO A 159 14.12 3.52 59.84
CA PRO A 159 14.55 3.49 61.23
C PRO A 159 15.96 2.88 61.36
N VAL A 160 16.73 3.35 62.34
CA VAL A 160 18.17 3.06 62.61
C VAL A 160 18.52 1.56 62.63
N ASN A 161 17.54 0.68 62.79
CA ASN A 161 17.72 -0.77 62.88
C ASN A 161 17.42 -1.52 61.58
N ALA A 162 17.06 -0.83 60.49
CA ALA A 162 16.89 -1.44 59.18
C ALA A 162 18.26 -1.76 58.54
N PRO A 163 18.42 -2.91 57.85
CA PRO A 163 19.68 -3.27 57.22
C PRO A 163 20.11 -2.21 56.21
N HIS A 164 21.30 -1.62 56.41
CA HIS A 164 21.77 -0.52 55.58
C HIS A 164 21.84 -0.89 54.08
N PRO A 165 21.64 0.09 53.17
CA PRO A 165 21.46 -0.13 51.72
C PRO A 165 22.63 -0.86 51.04
N THR A 166 23.83 -0.81 51.62
CA THR A 166 25.06 -1.40 51.08
C THR A 166 25.09 -2.93 51.17
N SER A 167 24.50 -3.53 52.19
CA SER A 167 24.47 -4.99 52.39
C SER A 167 23.48 -5.71 51.47
N ALA A 168 22.24 -5.20 51.35
CA ALA A 168 21.23 -5.75 50.44
C ALA A 168 21.52 -5.39 48.97
N GLY A 169 22.07 -4.20 48.72
CA GLY A 169 22.55 -3.77 47.41
C GLY A 169 23.67 -4.66 46.87
N ARG A 170 24.63 -5.09 47.71
CA ARG A 170 25.71 -6.02 47.29
C ARG A 170 25.19 -7.39 46.86
N VAL A 171 24.19 -7.95 47.55
CA VAL A 171 23.59 -9.26 47.19
C VAL A 171 22.81 -9.16 45.88
N ILE A 172 22.10 -8.05 45.66
CA ILE A 172 21.32 -7.80 44.44
C ILE A 172 22.23 -7.47 43.25
N VAL A 173 23.31 -6.70 43.45
CA VAL A 173 24.33 -6.42 42.43
C VAL A 173 25.09 -7.70 42.04
N HIS A 174 25.43 -8.57 43.00
CA HIS A 174 26.01 -9.87 42.68
C HIS A 174 25.05 -10.77 41.90
N GLY A 175 23.77 -10.82 42.28
CA GLY A 175 22.73 -11.58 41.56
C GLY A 175 22.45 -11.04 40.15
N LEU A 176 22.41 -9.72 39.96
CA LEU A 176 22.22 -9.08 38.66
C LEU A 176 23.47 -9.19 37.77
N SER A 177 24.69 -9.21 38.35
CA SER A 177 25.94 -9.39 37.60
C SER A 177 26.08 -10.79 36.97
N ALA A 178 25.43 -11.81 37.55
CA ALA A 178 25.36 -13.15 36.98
C ALA A 178 24.41 -13.23 35.77
N GLY A 179 23.33 -12.44 35.77
CA GLY A 179 22.38 -12.33 34.66
C GLY A 179 22.80 -11.36 33.53
N LEU A 180 23.50 -10.28 33.87
CA LEU A 180 23.93 -9.23 32.93
C LEU A 180 25.24 -9.57 32.18
N LYS A 181 25.94 -10.65 32.53
CA LYS A 181 27.14 -11.14 31.80
C LYS A 181 26.86 -11.55 30.34
N ARG A 182 25.60 -11.63 29.90
CA ARG A 182 25.26 -12.07 28.54
C ARG A 182 24.99 -10.97 27.54
N ASN A 183 24.82 -9.70 27.90
CA ASN A 183 24.64 -8.65 26.90
C ASN A 183 25.05 -7.26 27.44
N PHE A 184 25.94 -6.62 26.67
CA PHE A 184 26.42 -5.22 26.74
C PHE A 184 27.69 -4.85 27.54
N GLN A 185 28.38 -3.85 26.98
CA GLN A 185 29.74 -3.40 27.27
C GLN A 185 29.87 -2.71 28.63
N ARG A 186 30.91 -3.10 29.39
CA ARG A 186 31.28 -2.62 30.74
C ARG A 186 31.48 -1.09 30.90
N ARG A 187 31.52 -0.30 29.82
CA ARG A 187 32.05 1.08 29.84
C ARG A 187 31.00 2.17 30.06
N GLU A 188 29.77 2.01 29.56
CA GLU A 188 28.72 3.03 29.73
C GLU A 188 28.02 2.99 31.08
N PHE A 189 27.89 1.80 31.68
CA PHE A 189 27.30 1.62 33.02
C PHE A 189 28.17 2.24 34.13
N TYR A 190 29.49 2.22 33.97
CA TYR A 190 30.45 2.85 34.89
C TYR A 190 30.46 4.38 34.78
N ASN A 191 30.35 4.92 33.57
CA ASN A 191 30.34 6.37 33.33
C ASN A 191 29.03 7.05 33.78
N HIS A 192 27.93 6.30 33.90
CA HIS A 192 26.66 6.84 34.41
C HIS A 192 26.58 6.89 35.93
N LEU A 193 27.25 5.98 36.64
CA LEU A 193 27.34 6.00 38.11
C LEU A 193 28.36 7.02 38.64
N PHE A 194 29.35 7.38 37.82
CA PHE A 194 30.40 8.34 38.19
C PHE A 194 30.54 9.42 37.10
N LYS A 195 29.72 10.47 37.17
CA LYS A 195 30.01 11.71 36.44
C LYS A 195 31.17 12.44 37.14
N PRO A 196 32.13 13.01 36.39
CA PRO A 196 33.17 13.83 36.99
C PRO A 196 32.54 15.13 37.51
N ILE A 197 32.78 15.43 38.80
CA ILE A 197 32.56 16.75 39.39
C ILE A 197 33.50 17.71 38.67
N THR A 198 32.95 18.58 37.82
CA THR A 198 33.70 19.69 37.21
C THR A 198 33.85 20.81 38.23
N ASN A 199 35.12 21.17 38.48
CA ASN A 199 35.63 22.43 39.03
C ASN A 199 34.73 23.17 40.04
N ASP A 200 34.97 22.90 41.33
CA ASP A 200 34.79 23.92 42.37
C ASP A 200 35.90 23.77 43.42
N ASP A 201 36.58 24.88 43.71
CA ASP A 201 37.88 24.95 44.40
C ASP A 201 37.76 24.93 45.94
N GLN A 202 36.72 24.29 46.48
CA GLN A 202 36.44 24.25 47.92
C GLN A 202 35.97 22.88 48.43
N ALA A 203 36.88 21.92 48.51
CA ALA A 203 36.73 20.74 49.39
C ALA A 203 38.10 20.09 49.67
N ARG A 204 39.01 20.80 50.34
CA ARG A 204 40.10 20.18 51.10
C ARG A 204 39.61 19.99 52.53
N GLU A 205 39.35 18.74 52.91
CA GLU A 205 39.38 18.15 54.26
C GLU A 205 38.28 17.09 54.43
N GLN A 206 38.53 15.87 53.92
CA GLN A 206 38.14 14.57 54.51
C GLN A 206 38.65 13.42 53.63
N PRO A 207 39.24 12.34 54.19
CA PRO A 207 39.61 11.17 53.40
C PRO A 207 38.35 10.32 53.13
N SER A 208 38.06 10.03 51.86
CA SER A 208 37.00 9.09 51.47
C SER A 208 37.56 7.68 51.25
N ASP A 209 36.77 6.66 51.57
CA ASP A 209 37.06 5.22 51.41
C ASP A 209 37.37 4.81 49.94
N ASP A 210 37.23 5.73 48.97
CA ASP A 210 37.52 5.49 47.55
C ASP A 210 39.02 5.56 47.21
N ALA A 211 39.84 6.19 48.06
CA ALA A 211 41.29 6.27 47.86
C ALA A 211 41.98 4.89 48.03
N ASP A 212 41.51 4.06 48.96
CA ASP A 212 42.08 2.74 49.23
C ASP A 212 41.80 1.72 48.11
N LEU A 213 40.68 1.89 47.40
CA LEU A 213 40.33 1.04 46.25
C LEU A 213 41.21 1.33 45.03
N LEU A 214 41.53 2.61 44.81
CA LEU A 214 42.40 3.08 43.73
C LEU A 214 43.86 2.65 43.94
N VAL A 215 44.35 2.69 45.18
CA VAL A 215 45.69 2.20 45.54
C VAL A 215 45.79 0.67 45.38
N SER A 216 44.72 -0.06 45.72
CA SER A 216 44.66 -1.52 45.56
C SER A 216 44.65 -1.98 44.09
N LEU A 217 43.97 -1.23 43.21
CA LEU A 217 43.92 -1.51 41.76
C LEU A 217 45.24 -1.19 41.04
N LEU A 218 45.91 -0.11 41.43
CA LEU A 218 47.25 0.25 40.92
C LEU A 218 48.32 -0.75 41.35
N ALA A 219 48.26 -1.25 42.58
CA ALA A 219 49.17 -2.29 43.08
C ALA A 219 48.96 -3.64 42.36
N TYR A 220 47.71 -3.99 42.04
CA TYR A 220 47.39 -5.20 41.29
C TYR A 220 47.90 -5.13 39.84
N GLN A 221 47.72 -3.99 39.18
CA GLN A 221 48.14 -3.78 37.79
C GLN A 221 49.67 -3.74 37.63
N GLN A 222 50.39 -3.22 38.63
CA GLN A 222 51.87 -3.25 38.68
C GLN A 222 52.42 -4.65 39.00
N ALA A 223 51.74 -5.44 39.83
CA ALA A 223 52.11 -6.83 40.09
C ALA A 223 51.95 -7.71 38.83
N GLU A 224 50.90 -7.48 38.03
CA GLU A 224 50.62 -8.21 36.79
C GLU A 224 51.67 -7.92 35.69
N THR A 225 52.19 -6.69 35.64
CA THR A 225 53.26 -6.31 34.69
C THR A 225 54.65 -6.80 35.12
N ALA A 226 54.93 -6.89 36.42
CA ALA A 226 56.20 -7.43 36.94
C ALA A 226 56.33 -8.95 36.73
N TRP A 227 55.21 -9.67 36.73
CA TRP A 227 55.19 -11.13 36.61
C TRP A 227 55.62 -11.66 35.23
N CYS A 228 55.55 -10.82 34.19
CA CYS A 228 55.87 -11.25 32.83
C CYS A 228 57.36 -11.26 32.50
N HIS A 229 58.23 -10.53 33.24
CA HIS A 229 59.60 -10.26 32.76
C HIS A 229 60.75 -10.25 33.80
N GLN A 230 60.58 -10.65 35.07
CA GLN A 230 61.66 -10.58 36.07
C GLN A 230 61.80 -11.82 36.98
N ARG A 231 62.98 -12.00 37.58
CA ARG A 231 63.28 -13.12 38.50
C ARG A 231 62.64 -12.88 39.88
N PRO A 232 62.15 -13.92 40.58
CA PRO A 232 61.44 -13.78 41.86
C PRO A 232 62.17 -12.98 42.97
N GLY A 233 63.51 -12.95 42.95
CA GLY A 233 64.31 -12.20 43.93
C GLY A 233 64.33 -10.67 43.74
N GLU A 234 64.08 -10.16 42.53
CA GLU A 234 64.07 -8.71 42.24
C GLU A 234 62.74 -8.06 42.64
N ILE A 235 61.65 -8.83 42.56
CA ILE A 235 60.29 -8.44 42.97
C ILE A 235 60.23 -8.13 44.47
N ARG A 236 60.94 -8.92 45.29
CA ARG A 236 61.01 -8.72 46.75
C ARG A 236 61.69 -7.40 47.12
N HIS A 237 62.79 -7.06 46.46
CA HIS A 237 63.56 -5.86 46.78
C HIS A 237 62.82 -4.56 46.40
N GLN A 238 62.06 -4.59 45.29
CA GLN A 238 61.26 -3.44 44.85
C GLN A 238 59.98 -3.24 45.67
N LEU A 239 59.33 -4.31 46.12
CA LEU A 239 58.18 -4.23 47.02
C LEU A 239 58.60 -3.70 48.41
N GLU A 240 59.73 -4.15 48.96
CA GLU A 240 60.26 -3.66 50.24
C GLU A 240 60.67 -2.17 50.18
N GLN A 241 61.09 -1.65 49.02
CA GLN A 241 61.37 -0.21 48.83
C GLN A 241 60.11 0.65 48.67
N SER A 242 58.98 0.07 48.24
CA SER A 242 57.75 0.81 47.93
C SER A 242 56.80 0.95 49.14
N LEU A 243 57.01 0.16 50.19
CA LEU A 243 56.12 0.07 51.37
C LEU A 243 56.50 0.99 52.54
N SER A 244 57.24 2.08 52.31
CA SER A 244 57.65 3.04 53.36
C SER A 244 56.55 4.05 53.79
N MET A 245 55.28 3.65 53.80
CA MET A 245 54.16 4.43 54.37
C MET A 245 53.40 3.58 55.40
N PRO A 246 52.75 4.17 56.42
CA PRO A 246 52.10 3.41 57.48
C PRO A 246 50.86 2.70 56.95
N ILE A 247 50.93 1.39 56.84
CA ILE A 247 49.83 0.52 56.43
C ILE A 247 49.13 0.01 57.71
N ASP A 248 47.80 -0.06 57.68
CA ASP A 248 47.04 -0.63 58.80
C ASP A 248 47.26 -2.14 58.96
N ALA A 249 46.96 -2.66 60.15
CA ALA A 249 47.18 -4.06 60.51
C ALA A 249 46.28 -5.03 59.69
N GLY A 250 45.19 -4.56 59.10
CA GLY A 250 44.26 -5.38 58.33
C GLY A 250 44.82 -5.74 56.95
N THR A 251 45.57 -4.83 56.34
CA THR A 251 46.21 -5.03 55.03
C THR A 251 47.44 -5.94 55.14
N LEU A 252 48.20 -5.82 56.23
CA LEU A 252 49.34 -6.70 56.53
C LEU A 252 48.88 -8.17 56.73
N ALA A 253 47.73 -8.38 57.39
CA ALA A 253 47.18 -9.72 57.61
C ALA A 253 46.70 -10.40 56.31
N ARG A 254 46.20 -9.63 55.33
CA ARG A 254 45.75 -10.17 54.04
C ARG A 254 46.92 -10.51 53.11
N ALA A 255 47.99 -9.73 53.16
CA ALA A 255 49.23 -10.04 52.43
C ALA A 255 49.88 -11.33 52.98
N GLN A 256 49.84 -11.56 54.29
CA GLN A 256 50.41 -12.77 54.91
C GLN A 256 49.69 -14.06 54.49
N VAL A 257 48.36 -14.04 54.34
CA VAL A 257 47.57 -15.20 53.89
C VAL A 257 47.88 -15.60 52.44
N LEU A 258 48.20 -14.63 51.58
CA LEU A 258 48.65 -14.89 50.21
C LEU A 258 50.09 -15.39 50.16
N TRP A 259 50.93 -14.97 51.10
CA TRP A 259 52.31 -15.44 51.25
C TRP A 259 52.35 -16.91 51.70
N ASP A 260 51.54 -17.27 52.70
CA ASP A 260 51.50 -18.64 53.26
C ASP A 260 50.92 -19.66 52.24
N ALA A 261 50.12 -19.20 51.27
CA ALA A 261 49.61 -20.04 50.18
C ALA A 261 50.66 -20.33 49.09
N CYS A 262 51.73 -19.53 49.00
CA CYS A 262 52.80 -19.70 48.00
C CYS A 262 53.92 -20.64 48.47
N ASP A 263 54.20 -20.71 49.78
CA ASP A 263 55.26 -21.59 50.34
C ASP A 263 54.87 -23.09 50.36
N GLY A 264 53.59 -23.42 50.13
CA GLY A 264 53.10 -24.80 50.11
C GLY A 264 53.40 -25.61 48.83
N LEU A 265 54.00 -25.00 47.79
CA LEU A 265 54.15 -25.61 46.46
C LEU A 265 55.58 -26.00 46.06
N THR A 266 56.56 -25.90 46.96
CA THR A 266 57.98 -26.19 46.66
C THR A 266 58.57 -27.41 47.37
N ASP A 267 57.75 -28.37 47.83
CA ASP A 267 58.30 -29.58 48.47
C ASP A 267 58.66 -30.65 47.41
N GLU A 268 59.92 -30.61 46.96
CA GLU A 268 60.53 -31.40 45.89
C GLU A 268 60.71 -32.91 46.24
N ALA A 269 60.06 -33.41 47.30
CA ALA A 269 60.34 -34.71 47.90
C ALA A 269 59.43 -35.87 47.44
N GLN A 270 58.49 -35.68 46.49
CA GLN A 270 57.58 -36.77 46.05
C GLN A 270 57.30 -36.79 44.54
N LEU A 271 58.32 -37.05 43.71
CA LEU A 271 58.10 -37.44 42.30
C LEU A 271 58.35 -38.95 42.08
N PRO A 272 57.47 -39.67 41.34
CA PRO A 272 57.62 -41.10 41.09
C PRO A 272 58.88 -41.43 40.25
N PRO A 273 59.50 -42.61 40.41
CA PRO A 273 60.78 -42.98 39.79
C PRO A 273 60.81 -43.10 38.25
N GLN A 274 59.71 -42.77 37.55
CA GLN A 274 59.60 -42.84 36.09
C GLN A 274 59.77 -41.48 35.38
N TRP A 275 59.88 -40.39 36.14
CA TRP A 275 59.98 -39.03 35.58
C TRP A 275 61.23 -38.76 34.71
N PRO A 276 62.43 -39.30 35.03
CA PRO A 276 63.62 -39.08 34.19
C PRO A 276 63.51 -39.70 32.80
N GLN A 277 62.79 -40.82 32.66
CA GLN A 277 62.58 -41.49 31.36
C GLN A 277 61.53 -40.78 30.50
N LEU A 278 60.58 -40.07 31.14
CA LEU A 278 59.56 -39.30 30.43
C LEU A 278 60.12 -37.96 29.93
N SER A 279 60.97 -37.29 30.71
CA SER A 279 61.61 -36.03 30.27
C SER A 279 62.55 -36.28 29.09
N GLU A 280 63.31 -37.38 29.10
CA GLU A 280 64.19 -37.76 27.98
C GLU A 280 63.38 -38.07 26.70
N ARG A 281 62.22 -38.72 26.82
CA ARG A 281 61.30 -38.99 25.70
C ARG A 281 60.62 -37.73 25.15
N ILE A 282 60.27 -36.79 26.02
CA ILE A 282 59.68 -35.50 25.63
C ILE A 282 60.71 -34.66 24.86
N GLU A 283 61.97 -34.68 25.28
CA GLU A 283 63.03 -33.91 24.64
C GLU A 283 63.44 -34.51 23.28
N GLN A 284 63.43 -35.83 23.12
CA GLN A 284 63.63 -36.48 21.82
C GLN A 284 62.49 -36.19 20.82
N CYS A 285 61.23 -36.19 21.27
CA CYS A 285 60.07 -35.81 20.45
C CYS A 285 60.11 -34.32 20.05
N ARG A 286 60.48 -33.42 20.98
CA ARG A 286 60.64 -31.99 20.71
C ARG A 286 61.68 -31.72 19.64
N THR A 287 62.83 -32.40 19.72
CA THR A 287 63.93 -32.19 18.77
C THR A 287 63.57 -32.64 17.36
N THR A 288 62.85 -33.75 17.23
CA THR A 288 62.42 -34.30 15.92
C THR A 288 61.30 -33.46 15.28
N GLN A 289 60.29 -33.06 16.06
CA GLN A 289 59.22 -32.18 15.57
C GLN A 289 59.72 -30.78 15.20
N HIS A 290 60.70 -30.26 15.95
CA HIS A 290 61.35 -28.99 15.63
C HIS A 290 62.12 -29.07 14.30
N LEU A 291 62.84 -30.17 14.04
CA LEU A 291 63.54 -30.38 12.77
C LEU A 291 62.57 -30.44 11.58
N ASP A 292 61.48 -31.20 11.70
CA ASP A 292 60.47 -31.33 10.64
C ASP A 292 59.75 -30.00 10.38
N TRP A 293 59.45 -29.23 11.43
CA TRP A 293 58.90 -27.87 11.30
C TRP A 293 59.88 -26.91 10.63
N GLN A 294 61.18 -26.97 10.94
CA GLN A 294 62.19 -26.14 10.28
C GLN A 294 62.34 -26.50 8.79
N ILE A 295 62.33 -27.79 8.44
CA ILE A 295 62.34 -28.24 7.04
C ILE A 295 61.09 -27.72 6.30
N GLN A 296 59.92 -27.75 6.94
CA GLN A 296 58.68 -27.27 6.33
C GLN A 296 58.68 -25.74 6.12
N ARG A 297 59.25 -24.98 7.04
CA ARG A 297 59.44 -23.52 6.88
C ARG A 297 60.44 -23.18 5.78
N VAL A 298 61.54 -23.92 5.67
CA VAL A 298 62.52 -23.73 4.60
C VAL A 298 61.86 -24.01 3.24
N ASN A 299 61.02 -25.05 3.13
CA ASN A 299 60.28 -25.34 1.90
C ASN A 299 59.26 -24.26 1.53
N LEU A 300 58.54 -23.70 2.50
CA LEU A 300 57.61 -22.60 2.26
C LEU A 300 58.34 -21.33 1.83
N ALA A 301 59.43 -20.98 2.54
CA ALA A 301 60.27 -19.85 2.16
C ALA A 301 60.91 -20.02 0.77
N ARG A 302 61.28 -21.26 0.39
CA ARG A 302 61.81 -21.57 -0.94
C ARG A 302 60.79 -21.29 -2.05
N ASN A 303 59.51 -21.61 -1.84
CA ASN A 303 58.47 -21.43 -2.87
C ASN A 303 58.18 -19.96 -3.18
N ASP A 304 58.49 -19.06 -2.25
CA ASP A 304 58.30 -17.62 -2.38
C ASP A 304 59.60 -16.87 -2.72
N ALA A 305 60.72 -17.59 -2.85
CA ALA A 305 62.06 -17.03 -3.04
C ALA A 305 62.47 -16.97 -4.52
N SER A 306 63.39 -16.05 -4.86
CA SER A 306 63.97 -15.97 -6.19
C SER A 306 64.92 -17.15 -6.47
N ASP A 307 65.20 -17.47 -7.75
CA ASP A 307 65.94 -18.69 -8.14
C ASP A 307 67.28 -18.89 -7.41
N TRP A 308 68.04 -17.81 -7.12
CA TRP A 308 69.33 -17.93 -6.41
C TRP A 308 69.17 -18.08 -4.88
N GLU A 309 68.09 -17.56 -4.31
CA GLU A 309 67.75 -17.75 -2.88
C GLU A 309 67.19 -19.16 -2.65
N ALA A 310 66.50 -19.71 -3.65
CA ALA A 310 66.03 -21.09 -3.63
C ALA A 310 67.20 -22.08 -3.47
N ASP A 311 68.32 -21.86 -4.17
CA ASP A 311 69.55 -22.68 -4.01
C ASP A 311 70.10 -22.65 -2.57
N CYS A 312 70.04 -21.48 -1.90
CA CYS A 312 70.48 -21.34 -0.51
C CYS A 312 69.53 -22.06 0.47
N TYR A 313 68.23 -22.07 0.16
CA TYR A 313 67.24 -22.84 0.92
C TYR A 313 67.35 -24.34 0.67
N ASP A 314 67.74 -24.77 -0.52
CA ASP A 314 68.00 -26.18 -0.84
C ASP A 314 69.22 -26.72 -0.06
N GLU A 315 70.29 -25.94 0.04
CA GLU A 315 71.46 -26.31 0.86
C GLU A 315 71.09 -26.38 2.35
N ARG A 316 70.31 -25.40 2.84
CA ARG A 316 69.77 -25.38 4.21
C ARG A 316 68.83 -26.55 4.50
N GLU A 317 67.98 -26.92 3.55
CA GLU A 317 67.08 -28.06 3.65
C GLU A 317 67.88 -29.37 3.68
N SER A 318 68.90 -29.48 2.84
CA SER A 318 69.81 -30.62 2.79
C SER A 318 70.55 -30.80 4.12
N ASP A 319 71.08 -29.73 4.72
CA ASP A 319 71.73 -29.77 6.03
C ASP A 319 70.79 -30.21 7.16
N LEU A 320 69.54 -29.70 7.15
CA LEU A 320 68.51 -30.09 8.11
C LEU A 320 68.09 -31.57 7.92
N ARG A 321 68.04 -32.05 6.66
CA ARG A 321 67.76 -33.46 6.37
C ARG A 321 68.94 -34.37 6.70
N ALA A 322 70.18 -33.90 6.54
CA ALA A 322 71.39 -34.64 6.87
C ALA A 322 71.61 -34.78 8.39
N SER A 323 71.01 -33.90 9.21
CA SER A 323 70.99 -34.00 10.67
C SER A 323 69.89 -34.93 11.23
N ARG A 324 69.05 -35.49 10.36
CA ARG A 324 67.98 -36.46 10.66
C ARG A 324 68.39 -37.93 10.98
N PRO A 325 69.59 -38.48 10.65
CA PRO A 325 69.87 -39.92 10.80
C PRO A 325 70.02 -40.47 12.23
N ILE A 326 70.03 -39.64 13.28
CA ILE A 326 70.22 -40.14 14.66
C ILE A 326 68.90 -40.69 15.28
N PHE A 327 67.74 -40.44 14.66
CA PHE A 327 66.43 -40.81 15.22
C PHE A 327 65.63 -41.72 14.28
N ARG A 328 66.12 -42.94 14.01
CA ARG A 328 65.36 -43.98 13.27
C ARG A 328 64.66 -44.96 14.21
N ALA A 329 63.48 -44.57 14.70
CA ALA A 329 62.45 -45.51 15.13
C ALA A 329 61.07 -44.83 15.25
N TRP A 330 60.60 -44.11 14.22
CA TRP A 330 59.18 -43.74 14.15
C TRP A 330 58.74 -43.51 12.70
N SER A 331 57.83 -44.35 12.21
CA SER A 331 57.03 -44.05 11.01
C SER A 331 55.71 -43.46 11.50
N PRO A 332 55.23 -42.31 10.96
CA PRO A 332 53.93 -41.78 11.32
C PRO A 332 52.83 -42.78 10.94
N PRO A 333 51.71 -42.83 11.68
CA PRO A 333 50.53 -43.59 11.24
C PRO A 333 50.08 -43.12 9.85
N GLU A 334 49.67 -44.05 8.98
CA GLU A 334 49.01 -43.72 7.71
C GLU A 334 47.81 -42.81 8.00
N TYR A 335 47.83 -41.60 7.43
CA TYR A 335 46.68 -40.69 7.48
C TYR A 335 45.52 -41.34 6.73
N ASP A 336 44.41 -41.59 7.41
CA ASP A 336 43.15 -41.98 6.78
C ASP A 336 42.64 -40.79 5.95
N SER A 337 42.89 -40.83 4.65
CA SER A 337 42.52 -39.76 3.70
C SER A 337 41.03 -39.75 3.35
N SER A 338 40.21 -40.59 3.99
CA SER A 338 38.81 -40.76 3.61
C SER A 338 37.88 -39.65 4.13
N THR A 339 38.18 -39.04 5.28
CA THR A 339 37.33 -38.00 5.90
C THR A 339 37.52 -36.65 5.22
N LEU A 340 36.44 -36.05 4.69
CA LEU A 340 36.45 -34.77 3.99
C LEU A 340 35.52 -33.77 4.70
N LEU A 341 35.96 -32.51 4.83
CA LEU A 341 35.16 -31.41 5.33
C LEU A 341 34.85 -30.48 4.15
N GLY A 342 33.65 -30.58 3.60
CA GLY A 342 33.17 -29.72 2.52
C GLY A 342 32.45 -28.50 3.07
N GLY A 343 32.56 -27.36 2.40
CA GLY A 343 31.84 -26.13 2.76
C GLY A 343 32.04 -25.04 1.73
N PRO A 344 31.43 -23.86 1.91
CA PRO A 344 31.64 -22.73 1.00
C PRO A 344 33.09 -22.26 1.07
N LEU A 345 33.71 -22.04 -0.10
CA LEU A 345 35.07 -21.52 -0.23
C LEU A 345 35.14 -20.01 -0.02
N THR A 346 34.05 -19.30 -0.33
CA THR A 346 33.94 -17.85 -0.21
C THR A 346 32.51 -17.49 0.12
N VAL A 347 32.33 -16.57 1.07
CA VAL A 347 31.02 -16.09 1.49
C VAL A 347 31.04 -14.58 1.56
N MET A 348 30.06 -13.97 0.90
CA MET A 348 29.71 -12.57 1.11
C MET A 348 28.83 -12.47 2.35
N LEU A 349 29.32 -11.81 3.39
CA LEU A 349 28.56 -11.57 4.61
C LEU A 349 27.61 -10.40 4.43
N SER A 350 26.58 -10.33 5.27
CA SER A 350 25.63 -9.21 5.33
C SER A 350 25.81 -8.41 6.61
N ASN A 351 25.55 -7.11 6.56
CA ASN A 351 25.54 -6.24 7.75
C ASN A 351 24.27 -6.40 8.61
N LYS A 352 23.22 -7.08 8.11
CA LYS A 352 21.90 -7.12 8.77
C LYS A 352 21.68 -8.31 9.70
N GLY A 353 22.66 -9.20 9.81
CA GLY A 353 22.56 -10.37 10.67
C GLY A 353 23.54 -11.47 10.27
N PRO A 354 23.60 -12.55 11.04
CA PRO A 354 24.50 -13.65 10.76
C PRO A 354 24.11 -14.37 9.47
N VAL A 355 25.10 -14.66 8.63
CA VAL A 355 24.98 -15.55 7.47
C VAL A 355 25.23 -16.98 7.92
N GLU A 356 24.35 -17.89 7.53
CA GLU A 356 24.49 -19.31 7.85
C GLU A 356 25.43 -20.00 6.84
N LEU A 357 26.56 -20.50 7.36
CA LEU A 357 27.53 -21.31 6.64
C LEU A 357 27.32 -22.77 7.00
N ARG A 358 27.07 -23.61 6.00
CA ARG A 358 26.92 -25.05 6.19
C ARG A 358 28.18 -25.78 5.74
N PHE A 359 28.78 -26.52 6.66
CA PHE A 359 29.91 -27.42 6.40
C PHE A 359 29.44 -28.87 6.55
N VAL A 360 29.75 -29.72 5.58
CA VAL A 360 29.38 -31.13 5.56
C VAL A 360 30.62 -31.97 5.82
N VAL A 361 30.58 -32.78 6.87
CA VAL A 361 31.61 -33.77 7.15
C VAL A 361 31.24 -35.07 6.46
N HIS A 362 32.04 -35.53 5.51
CA HIS A 362 31.86 -36.80 4.81
C HIS A 362 32.83 -37.86 5.32
N ASN A 363 32.38 -39.13 5.28
CA ASN A 363 33.22 -40.31 5.58
C ASN A 363 33.89 -40.22 6.96
N MET A 364 33.10 -39.91 7.99
CA MET A 364 33.53 -40.22 9.35
C MET A 364 33.56 -41.75 9.46
N SER A 365 34.73 -42.31 9.80
CA SER A 365 34.85 -43.75 9.99
C SER A 365 33.76 -44.23 10.97
N ASN A 366 33.18 -45.41 10.72
CA ASN A 366 31.98 -45.91 11.42
C ASN A 366 32.23 -46.28 12.91
N ARG A 367 33.30 -45.76 13.51
CA ARG A 367 33.67 -45.92 14.91
C ARG A 367 33.20 -44.68 15.67
N ASP A 368 32.69 -44.87 16.89
CA ASP A 368 32.31 -43.81 17.83
C ASP A 368 33.53 -43.00 18.30
N GLN A 369 34.16 -42.25 17.39
CA GLN A 369 35.25 -41.33 17.71
C GLN A 369 34.70 -39.94 17.97
N ASP A 370 35.19 -39.32 19.04
CA ASP A 370 34.95 -37.92 19.34
C ASP A 370 35.81 -37.05 18.43
N TYR A 371 35.18 -36.38 17.46
CA TYR A 371 35.83 -35.32 16.70
C TYR A 371 35.69 -34.00 17.43
N VAL A 372 36.75 -33.20 17.47
CA VAL A 372 36.78 -31.84 18.00
C VAL A 372 36.80 -30.85 16.85
N LEU A 373 35.74 -30.05 16.73
CA LEU A 373 35.72 -28.89 15.83
C LEU A 373 36.47 -27.70 16.46
N THR A 374 37.38 -27.10 15.72
CA THR A 374 38.06 -25.84 16.06
C THR A 374 37.93 -24.87 14.91
N MET A 375 37.79 -23.58 15.22
CA MET A 375 37.65 -22.51 14.24
C MET A 375 38.71 -21.45 14.53
N GLN A 376 39.30 -20.87 13.49
CA GLN A 376 40.28 -19.79 13.59
C GLN A 376 39.82 -18.64 12.68
N TYR A 377 39.60 -17.47 13.28
CA TYR A 377 39.15 -16.23 12.62
C TYR A 377 39.52 -15.00 13.48
N PRO A 378 39.57 -13.78 12.92
CA PRO A 378 39.81 -12.57 13.70
C PRO A 378 38.55 -12.20 14.50
N VAL A 379 38.61 -12.42 15.82
CA VAL A 379 37.43 -12.32 16.70
C VAL A 379 36.96 -10.87 16.92
N ASP A 380 37.86 -9.89 16.75
CA ASP A 380 37.51 -8.47 16.85
C ASP A 380 36.70 -7.98 15.64
N GLU A 381 36.81 -8.70 14.53
CA GLU A 381 36.23 -8.38 13.23
C GLU A 381 34.94 -9.19 12.98
N TYR A 382 34.83 -10.42 13.49
CA TYR A 382 33.68 -11.30 13.24
C TYR A 382 33.10 -11.92 14.52
N LEU A 383 31.78 -12.13 14.51
CA LEU A 383 31.03 -12.93 15.46
C LEU A 383 30.62 -14.23 14.78
N ILE A 384 31.04 -15.37 15.31
CA ILE A 384 30.69 -16.70 14.80
C ILE A 384 30.00 -17.50 15.89
N GLU A 385 28.76 -17.90 15.64
CA GLU A 385 27.95 -18.75 16.53
C GLU A 385 27.74 -20.13 15.88
N SER A 386 27.78 -21.21 16.67
CA SER A 386 27.47 -22.56 16.18
C SER A 386 26.07 -22.96 16.64
N GLN A 387 25.26 -23.54 15.75
CA GLN A 387 23.90 -24.00 16.07
C GLN A 387 23.84 -25.37 16.78
N VAL A 388 24.97 -25.97 17.13
CA VAL A 388 24.98 -27.30 17.75
C VAL A 388 24.57 -27.20 19.23
N ASP A 389 23.42 -27.81 19.58
CA ASP A 389 22.65 -27.66 20.83
C ASP A 389 23.33 -27.99 22.18
N ARG A 390 24.64 -28.27 22.24
CA ARG A 390 25.35 -28.44 23.52
C ARG A 390 26.79 -27.96 23.44
N ALA A 391 27.05 -26.82 24.08
CA ALA A 391 28.40 -26.50 24.54
C ALA A 391 28.74 -27.40 25.73
N VAL A 392 29.75 -28.25 25.60
CA VAL A 392 30.39 -28.93 26.73
C VAL A 392 31.81 -28.37 26.83
N LEU A 393 32.08 -27.58 27.86
CA LEU A 393 33.45 -27.24 28.27
C LEU A 393 33.96 -28.26 29.29
N PRO A 394 35.28 -28.47 29.32
CA PRO A 394 36.02 -28.10 30.53
C PRO A 394 36.90 -26.88 30.28
N ALA A 395 37.02 -26.03 31.29
CA ALA A 395 37.67 -24.71 31.25
C ALA A 395 39.22 -24.76 31.30
N ASP A 396 39.84 -25.90 30.99
CA ASP A 396 41.24 -26.17 31.38
C ASP A 396 42.16 -26.46 30.18
N ALA A 397 41.68 -26.31 28.94
CA ALA A 397 42.53 -26.47 27.76
C ALA A 397 43.36 -25.19 27.53
N PRO A 398 44.71 -25.22 27.63
CA PRO A 398 45.53 -24.04 27.44
C PRO A 398 45.40 -23.50 26.00
N PRO A 399 45.43 -22.17 25.79
CA PRO A 399 45.50 -21.59 24.45
C PRO A 399 46.77 -22.11 23.77
N TRP A 400 46.61 -22.70 22.58
CA TRP A 400 47.74 -23.23 21.82
C TRP A 400 48.68 -22.08 21.38
N PRO A 401 50.00 -22.21 21.50
CA PRO A 401 50.94 -21.08 21.50
C PRO A 401 51.33 -20.55 20.10
N TYR A 402 50.54 -20.75 19.05
CA TYR A 402 50.91 -20.38 17.68
C TYR A 402 49.87 -19.56 16.91
N GLY A 403 49.24 -18.59 17.58
CA GLY A 403 48.47 -17.54 16.93
C GLY A 403 49.00 -16.17 17.35
N SER A 404 49.23 -15.28 16.39
CA SER A 404 49.37 -13.86 16.67
C SER A 404 48.20 -13.39 17.55
N THR A 405 48.49 -12.57 18.56
CA THR A 405 47.51 -11.91 19.43
C THR A 405 46.31 -11.40 18.62
N GLY A 406 45.16 -12.08 18.71
CA GLY A 406 43.93 -11.70 17.99
C GLY A 406 43.13 -12.84 17.33
N THR A 407 43.66 -14.07 17.22
CA THR A 407 42.90 -15.23 16.70
C THR A 407 42.41 -16.14 17.84
N GLN A 408 41.10 -16.24 18.04
CA GLN A 408 40.53 -17.23 18.97
C GLN A 408 40.40 -18.59 18.30
N THR A 409 40.66 -19.65 19.06
CA THR A 409 40.33 -21.03 18.67
C THR A 409 38.93 -21.33 19.20
N GLY A 410 37.96 -21.58 18.32
CA GLY A 410 36.57 -21.88 18.71
C GLY A 410 36.43 -23.08 19.65
N LEU A 411 35.36 -23.10 20.43
CA LEU A 411 35.01 -24.14 21.42
C LEU A 411 35.03 -25.55 20.80
N PRO A 412 35.62 -26.55 21.47
CA PRO A 412 35.61 -27.92 21.01
C PRO A 412 34.19 -28.46 20.98
N LEU A 413 33.68 -28.84 19.80
CA LEU A 413 32.40 -29.55 19.66
C LEU A 413 32.67 -31.03 19.40
N SER A 414 32.17 -31.91 20.28
CA SER A 414 32.19 -33.37 20.09
C SER A 414 31.10 -33.78 19.09
N VAL A 415 31.51 -34.49 18.03
CA VAL A 415 30.60 -35.02 17.00
C VAL A 415 30.63 -36.54 17.04
N LYS A 416 29.56 -37.18 17.55
CA LYS A 416 29.43 -38.66 17.61
C LYS A 416 28.48 -39.21 16.54
N GLY A 417 28.86 -40.33 15.93
CA GLY A 417 28.01 -41.30 15.22
C GLY A 417 27.08 -40.74 14.14
N LEU A 418 27.47 -40.90 12.86
CA LEU A 418 26.68 -41.04 11.61
C LEU A 418 27.57 -40.71 10.39
N ALA A 419 27.30 -41.33 9.23
CA ALA A 419 28.14 -41.27 8.02
C ALA A 419 28.34 -39.87 7.39
N SER A 420 27.48 -38.91 7.73
CA SER A 420 27.58 -37.50 7.33
C SER A 420 26.88 -36.61 8.35
N ARG A 421 27.48 -35.48 8.73
CA ARG A 421 26.82 -34.45 9.56
C ARG A 421 27.05 -33.06 9.00
N ASP A 422 26.02 -32.24 9.12
CA ASP A 422 26.07 -30.81 8.83
C ASP A 422 26.45 -30.03 10.09
N VAL A 423 27.41 -29.14 9.94
CA VAL A 423 27.79 -28.13 10.91
C VAL A 423 27.36 -26.78 10.36
N THR A 424 26.37 -26.16 11.00
CA THR A 424 25.90 -24.82 10.63
C THR A 424 26.52 -23.77 11.54
N LEU A 425 27.23 -22.82 10.96
CA LEU A 425 27.80 -21.65 11.62
C LEU A 425 27.05 -20.39 11.22
N ARG A 426 26.78 -19.50 12.16
CA ARG A 426 26.20 -18.18 11.95
C ARG A 426 27.32 -17.14 12.05
N VAL A 427 27.67 -16.52 10.92
CA VAL A 427 28.81 -15.59 10.82
C VAL A 427 28.30 -14.17 10.56
N GLN A 428 28.67 -13.23 11.42
CA GLN A 428 28.31 -11.82 11.30
C GLN A 428 29.56 -10.94 11.45
N PRO A 429 29.76 -9.91 10.60
CA PRO A 429 30.78 -8.90 10.85
C PRO A 429 30.42 -8.09 12.12
N ARG A 430 31.41 -7.77 12.95
CA ARG A 430 31.22 -6.98 14.18
C ARG A 430 31.11 -5.48 13.91
N SER A 431 31.73 -5.02 12.83
CA SER A 431 31.72 -3.63 12.40
C SER A 431 31.43 -3.51 10.91
N VAL A 432 31.00 -2.33 10.49
CA VAL A 432 30.83 -1.98 9.08
C VAL A 432 32.17 -1.88 8.34
N ASP A 433 33.25 -1.63 9.08
CA ASP A 433 34.63 -1.49 8.57
C ASP A 433 35.41 -2.82 8.63
N THR A 434 34.69 -3.94 8.82
CA THR A 434 35.30 -5.25 8.94
C THR A 434 36.16 -5.54 7.70
N ARG A 435 37.37 -6.06 7.90
CA ARG A 435 38.27 -6.45 6.80
C ARG A 435 38.01 -7.88 6.37
N PRO A 436 38.16 -8.23 5.07
CA PRO A 436 38.14 -9.61 4.61
C PRO A 436 39.07 -10.51 5.42
N ALA A 437 38.62 -11.71 5.75
CA ALA A 437 39.40 -12.65 6.53
C ALA A 437 39.09 -14.11 6.16
N THR A 438 40.06 -14.99 6.35
CA THR A 438 39.85 -16.43 6.19
C THR A 438 39.31 -17.04 7.48
N LEU A 439 38.15 -17.69 7.41
CA LEU A 439 37.65 -18.63 8.41
C LEU A 439 38.27 -20.01 8.15
N LEU A 440 39.16 -20.44 9.04
CA LEU A 440 39.73 -21.79 9.00
C LEU A 440 39.03 -22.68 10.01
N ILE A 441 38.38 -23.74 9.51
CA ILE A 441 37.71 -24.76 10.30
C ILE A 441 38.54 -26.02 10.27
N ARG A 442 38.79 -26.61 11.45
CA ARG A 442 39.50 -27.89 11.57
C ARG A 442 38.67 -28.86 12.39
N LEU A 443 38.47 -30.05 11.87
CA LEU A 443 37.84 -31.15 12.58
C LEU A 443 38.92 -32.17 12.93
N ARG A 444 39.18 -32.40 14.22
CA ARG A 444 40.25 -33.26 14.71
C ARG A 444 39.66 -34.49 15.41
N GLY A 445 39.84 -35.67 14.83
CA GLY A 445 39.62 -36.95 15.49
C GLY A 445 40.91 -37.44 16.17
N GLU A 446 40.86 -38.63 16.78
CA GLU A 446 42.02 -39.27 17.42
C GLU A 446 43.17 -39.53 16.44
N GLN A 447 42.85 -39.86 15.19
CA GLN A 447 43.83 -40.28 14.17
C GLN A 447 43.80 -39.45 12.88
N SER A 448 42.84 -38.53 12.72
CA SER A 448 42.70 -37.71 11.52
C SER A 448 42.46 -36.25 11.88
N THR A 449 42.91 -35.33 11.02
CA THR A 449 42.55 -33.91 11.11
C THR A 449 42.20 -33.43 9.71
N VAL A 450 40.97 -32.97 9.55
CA VAL A 450 40.45 -32.44 8.29
C VAL A 450 40.27 -30.94 8.42
N ARG A 451 40.46 -30.20 7.33
CA ARG A 451 40.41 -28.74 7.34
C ARG A 451 39.55 -28.24 6.19
N ALA A 452 38.82 -27.15 6.44
CA ALA A 452 38.13 -26.36 5.44
C ALA A 452 38.45 -24.88 5.65
N THR A 453 38.67 -24.16 4.56
CA THR A 453 38.90 -22.72 4.54
C THR A 453 37.73 -22.05 3.83
N CYS A 454 37.22 -20.99 4.42
CA CYS A 454 36.18 -20.15 3.86
C CYS A 454 36.63 -18.69 3.92
N GLU A 455 36.71 -18.02 2.79
CA GLU A 455 36.98 -16.58 2.73
C GLU A 455 35.72 -15.80 3.12
N LEU A 456 35.79 -15.09 4.25
CA LEU A 456 34.75 -14.20 4.74
C LEU A 456 34.95 -12.81 4.15
N ASN A 457 34.11 -12.44 3.20
CA ASN A 457 34.12 -11.10 2.61
C ASN A 457 33.00 -10.27 3.24
N PRO A 458 33.31 -9.25 4.07
CA PRO A 458 32.30 -8.34 4.58
C PRO A 458 31.73 -7.48 3.45
N PRO A 459 30.54 -6.89 3.63
CA PRO A 459 29.95 -5.99 2.65
C PRO A 459 30.92 -4.89 2.28
N ARG A 460 31.28 -4.79 1.00
CA ARG A 460 32.10 -3.68 0.53
C ARG A 460 31.25 -2.42 0.58
N LYS A 461 31.69 -1.41 1.34
CA LYS A 461 31.15 -0.05 1.27
C LYS A 461 32.20 0.86 0.64
N ILE A 462 31.76 1.79 -0.19
CA ILE A 462 32.61 2.90 -0.59
C ILE A 462 32.77 3.79 0.65
N PRO A 463 33.97 4.30 0.96
CA PRO A 463 34.20 5.17 2.12
C PRO A 463 33.65 6.59 1.92
N VAL A 464 32.61 6.74 1.10
CA VAL A 464 31.98 8.00 0.72
C VAL A 464 30.53 7.93 1.14
N GLU A 465 30.14 8.89 1.96
CA GLU A 465 28.80 9.06 2.49
C GLU A 465 28.04 10.10 1.66
N LEU A 466 26.82 9.74 1.28
CA LEU A 466 25.87 10.69 0.70
C LEU A 466 25.13 11.36 1.84
N ILE A 467 25.11 12.69 1.87
CA ILE A 467 24.31 13.45 2.82
C ILE A 467 23.26 14.21 2.02
N VAL A 468 22.00 14.04 2.40
CA VAL A 468 20.87 14.75 1.81
C VAL A 468 20.30 15.69 2.86
N GLU A 469 20.52 16.99 2.66
CA GLU A 469 19.92 18.02 3.49
C GLU A 469 18.67 18.58 2.82
N ASP A 470 17.70 19.01 3.62
CA ASP A 470 16.40 19.44 3.12
C ASP A 470 15.87 20.67 3.86
N GLU A 471 15.31 21.61 3.09
CA GLU A 471 14.51 22.73 3.61
C GLU A 471 12.98 22.44 3.53
N PHE A 472 12.61 21.33 2.88
CA PHE A 472 11.27 20.93 2.46
C PHE A 472 10.55 19.97 3.43
N GLY A 473 11.28 19.34 4.35
CA GLY A 473 10.79 18.34 5.29
C GLY A 473 11.90 17.56 6.01
N PRO A 474 11.55 16.62 6.90
CA PRO A 474 12.53 15.72 7.49
C PRO A 474 13.01 14.70 6.46
N VAL A 475 14.32 14.48 6.44
CA VAL A 475 14.97 13.39 5.73
C VAL A 475 15.24 12.27 6.72
N ILE A 476 14.76 11.08 6.42
CA ILE A 476 14.98 9.88 7.21
C ILE A 476 15.93 8.99 6.42
N GLU A 477 17.16 8.84 6.90
CA GLU A 477 18.09 7.87 6.34
C GLU A 477 17.76 6.47 6.87
N ASP A 478 17.72 5.51 5.95
CA ASP A 478 17.64 4.09 6.24
C ASP A 478 18.71 3.32 5.45
N ASP A 479 18.79 2.01 5.68
CA ASP A 479 19.78 1.16 5.02
C ASP A 479 19.58 0.98 3.49
N ARG A 480 18.47 1.48 2.92
CA ARG A 480 18.17 1.47 1.48
C ARG A 480 18.40 2.85 0.84
N GLY A 481 18.54 3.90 1.63
CA GLY A 481 18.83 5.25 1.20
C GLY A 481 18.08 6.28 2.04
N PHE A 482 17.32 7.16 1.40
CA PHE A 482 16.68 8.30 2.04
C PHE A 482 15.17 8.27 1.78
N THR A 483 14.38 8.52 2.82
CA THR A 483 12.97 8.87 2.70
C THR A 483 12.83 10.34 3.04
N VAL A 484 12.53 11.16 2.04
CA VAL A 484 12.21 12.58 2.20
C VAL A 484 10.72 12.70 2.46
N GLU A 485 10.34 13.41 3.51
CA GLU A 485 8.95 13.67 3.83
C GLU A 485 8.57 15.14 3.53
N PRO A 486 8.25 15.48 2.28
CA PRO A 486 7.98 16.86 1.91
C PRO A 486 6.63 17.36 2.42
N PHE A 487 6.50 18.66 2.68
CA PHE A 487 5.16 19.25 2.88
C PHE A 487 4.33 19.18 1.58
N PRO A 488 3.05 18.76 1.66
CA PRO A 488 2.20 18.60 0.48
C PRO A 488 1.93 19.92 -0.24
N ASN A 489 1.71 19.85 -1.56
CA ASN A 489 1.34 20.98 -2.45
C ASN A 489 2.33 22.15 -2.42
N ARG A 490 3.64 21.84 -2.39
CA ARG A 490 4.72 22.83 -2.37
C ARG A 490 5.84 22.44 -3.31
N VAL A 491 6.67 23.43 -3.63
CA VAL A 491 7.96 23.24 -4.28
C VAL A 491 9.04 23.20 -3.20
N GLY A 492 9.94 22.24 -3.31
CA GLY A 492 11.00 21.95 -2.36
C GLY A 492 12.35 21.83 -3.00
N THR A 493 13.39 21.93 -2.18
CA THR A 493 14.78 21.89 -2.61
C THR A 493 15.56 20.90 -1.74
N LEU A 494 16.18 19.90 -2.36
CA LEU A 494 17.13 19.00 -1.70
C LEU A 494 18.55 19.43 -2.00
N HIS A 495 19.41 19.42 -0.99
CA HIS A 495 20.85 19.69 -1.09
C HIS A 495 21.61 18.37 -1.06
N TRP A 496 22.49 18.17 -2.05
CA TRP A 496 23.28 16.96 -2.18
C TRP A 496 24.72 17.23 -1.79
N LEU A 497 25.19 16.56 -0.75
CA LEU A 497 26.54 16.67 -0.23
C LEU A 497 27.22 15.30 -0.23
N LEU A 498 28.53 15.27 -0.45
CA LEU A 498 29.35 14.08 -0.34
C LEU A 498 30.41 14.28 0.73
N GLN A 499 30.60 13.27 1.58
CA GLN A 499 31.64 13.27 2.61
C GLN A 499 32.53 12.04 2.45
N ASN A 500 33.85 12.24 2.44
CA ASN A 500 34.82 11.16 2.42
C ASN A 500 35.26 10.83 3.84
N ASN A 501 34.97 9.60 4.27
CA ASN A 501 35.26 9.08 5.59
C ASN A 501 36.53 8.20 5.62
N SER A 502 37.26 8.06 4.50
CA SER A 502 38.56 7.38 4.47
C SER A 502 39.75 8.31 4.75
N GLU A 503 40.88 7.67 5.03
CA GLU A 503 42.20 8.31 5.16
C GLU A 503 42.84 8.69 3.81
N THR A 504 42.23 8.31 2.68
CA THR A 504 42.78 8.51 1.33
C THR A 504 41.88 9.40 0.48
N VAL A 505 42.47 10.09 -0.49
CA VAL A 505 41.69 10.90 -1.45
C VAL A 505 40.82 9.95 -2.27
N GLN A 506 39.54 10.29 -2.41
CA GLN A 506 38.57 9.49 -3.17
C GLN A 506 38.19 10.22 -4.45
N HIS A 507 38.09 9.48 -5.55
CA HIS A 507 37.68 9.98 -6.86
C HIS A 507 36.32 9.38 -7.20
N VAL A 508 35.26 10.17 -7.00
CA VAL A 508 33.88 9.66 -7.05
C VAL A 508 33.14 10.23 -8.24
N ARG A 509 32.56 9.35 -9.06
CA ARG A 509 31.55 9.73 -10.04
C ARG A 509 30.18 9.67 -9.39
N PHE A 510 29.46 10.79 -9.48
CA PHE A 510 28.09 10.92 -9.01
C PHE A 510 27.14 10.86 -10.22
N SER A 511 26.10 10.05 -10.14
CA SER A 511 24.97 10.14 -11.07
C SER A 511 23.63 10.06 -10.34
N LEU A 512 22.65 10.79 -10.86
CA LEU A 512 21.29 10.86 -10.36
C LEU A 512 20.33 10.38 -11.43
N HIS A 513 19.50 9.40 -11.10
CA HIS A 513 18.54 8.78 -12.01
C HIS A 513 17.12 9.00 -11.50
N VAL A 514 16.25 9.54 -12.36
CA VAL A 514 14.82 9.75 -12.06
C VAL A 514 14.03 8.53 -12.53
N LEU A 515 13.23 7.95 -11.63
CA LEU A 515 12.49 6.72 -11.91
C LEU A 515 10.99 6.97 -12.13
N ASP A 516 10.47 6.38 -13.20
CA ASP A 516 9.04 6.38 -13.54
C ASP A 516 8.22 5.39 -12.68
N ALA A 517 8.84 4.35 -12.14
CA ALA A 517 8.20 3.32 -11.34
C ALA A 517 9.10 2.89 -10.16
N VAL A 518 8.47 2.34 -9.12
CA VAL A 518 9.17 1.87 -7.92
C VAL A 518 10.19 0.79 -8.34
N PRO A 519 11.49 1.00 -8.10
CA PRO A 519 12.50 0.05 -8.52
C PRO A 519 12.38 -1.24 -7.72
N PRO A 520 12.89 -2.38 -8.25
CA PRO A 520 13.16 -3.56 -7.44
C PRO A 520 14.11 -3.21 -6.29
N GLU A 521 14.22 -4.10 -5.30
CA GLU A 521 15.08 -3.85 -4.15
C GLU A 521 16.53 -3.60 -4.60
N LEU A 522 17.05 -2.40 -4.32
CA LEU A 522 18.41 -2.02 -4.68
C LEU A 522 19.45 -2.85 -3.89
N PRO A 523 20.60 -3.17 -4.50
CA PRO A 523 21.75 -3.72 -3.79
C PRO A 523 22.12 -2.81 -2.62
N ARG A 524 22.09 -3.37 -1.42
CA ARG A 524 22.47 -2.63 -0.19
C ARG A 524 23.98 -2.46 -0.07
N GLU A 525 24.73 -3.30 -0.77
CA GLU A 525 26.19 -3.37 -0.76
C GLU A 525 26.75 -2.74 -2.02
N ALA A 526 28.02 -2.32 -1.97
CA ALA A 526 28.67 -1.82 -3.16
C ALA A 526 28.88 -2.97 -4.15
N ILE A 527 28.46 -2.77 -5.39
CA ILE A 527 28.65 -3.68 -6.50
C ILE A 527 29.87 -3.26 -7.33
N PRO A 528 30.51 -4.16 -8.09
CA PRO A 528 31.51 -3.76 -9.07
C PRO A 528 30.92 -2.78 -10.09
N THR A 529 31.64 -1.71 -10.45
CA THR A 529 31.17 -0.71 -11.42
C THR A 529 30.84 -1.34 -12.78
N ALA A 530 31.55 -2.41 -13.17
CA ALA A 530 31.25 -3.15 -14.40
C ALA A 530 29.85 -3.78 -14.42
N SER A 531 29.25 -4.07 -13.25
CA SER A 531 27.91 -4.63 -13.11
C SER A 531 26.81 -3.57 -13.05
N LEU A 532 27.16 -2.29 -13.00
CA LEU A 532 26.20 -1.19 -12.89
C LEU A 532 25.28 -1.11 -14.11
N THR A 533 25.83 -1.23 -15.32
CA THR A 533 25.05 -1.11 -16.56
C THR A 533 23.98 -2.20 -16.66
N ASP A 534 24.33 -3.44 -16.31
CA ASP A 534 23.37 -4.54 -16.26
C ASP A 534 22.27 -4.28 -15.23
N PHE A 535 22.64 -3.74 -14.06
CA PHE A 535 21.69 -3.43 -13.00
C PHE A 535 20.75 -2.26 -13.36
N LEU A 536 21.28 -1.15 -13.86
CA LEU A 536 20.47 0.00 -14.32
C LEU A 536 19.51 -0.40 -15.43
N GLY A 537 19.94 -1.30 -16.33
CA GLY A 537 19.06 -1.90 -17.35
C GLY A 537 17.88 -2.71 -16.79
N THR A 538 17.91 -3.11 -15.50
CA THR A 538 16.78 -3.76 -14.81
C THR A 538 15.88 -2.78 -14.06
N LEU A 539 16.35 -1.56 -13.77
CA LEU A 539 15.50 -0.52 -13.24
C LEU A 539 14.55 -0.08 -14.37
N SER A 540 13.29 0.20 -14.05
CA SER A 540 12.29 0.66 -15.03
C SER A 540 12.81 1.80 -15.91
N ARG A 541 12.17 2.02 -17.07
CA ARG A 541 12.59 2.99 -18.10
C ARG A 541 13.07 4.30 -17.46
N GLU A 542 14.39 4.46 -17.35
CA GLU A 542 15.00 5.69 -16.87
C GLU A 542 14.47 6.84 -17.73
N THR A 543 13.77 7.78 -17.09
CA THR A 543 13.17 8.92 -17.80
C THR A 543 14.15 10.06 -17.95
N HIS A 544 15.10 10.19 -17.02
CA HIS A 544 16.17 11.18 -17.05
C HIS A 544 17.32 10.76 -16.13
N SER A 545 18.55 11.01 -16.58
CA SER A 545 19.76 10.80 -15.79
C SER A 545 20.71 12.00 -15.92
N ILE A 546 21.38 12.32 -14.82
CA ILE A 546 22.42 13.35 -14.76
C ILE A 546 23.70 12.67 -14.29
N GLU A 547 24.71 12.64 -15.16
CA GLU A 547 26.05 12.17 -14.81
C GLU A 547 26.98 13.38 -14.64
N LEU A 548 27.71 13.40 -13.53
CA LEU A 548 28.65 14.48 -13.23
C LEU A 548 30.10 14.04 -13.50
N PRO A 549 30.99 15.00 -13.80
CA PRO A 549 32.43 14.74 -13.77
C PRO A 549 32.90 14.17 -12.43
N VAL A 550 34.06 13.51 -12.44
CA VAL A 550 34.67 12.93 -11.23
C VAL A 550 34.92 14.02 -10.19
N ILE A 551 34.43 13.79 -8.98
CA ILE A 551 34.55 14.67 -7.82
C ILE A 551 35.68 14.13 -6.94
N GLU A 552 36.70 14.95 -6.71
CA GLU A 552 37.78 14.64 -5.77
C GLU A 552 37.36 15.03 -4.34
N LEU A 553 37.33 14.06 -3.43
CA LEU A 553 36.96 14.26 -2.04
C LEU A 553 38.17 14.06 -1.12
N ARG A 554 38.47 15.07 -0.30
CA ARG A 554 39.60 15.05 0.63
C ARG A 554 39.35 14.08 1.81
N PRO A 555 40.38 13.37 2.31
CA PRO A 555 40.28 12.51 3.49
C PRO A 555 39.69 13.25 4.68
N HIS A 556 38.67 12.68 5.32
CA HIS A 556 37.98 13.26 6.48
C HIS A 556 37.61 14.76 6.32
N GLY A 557 37.35 15.18 5.08
CA GLY A 557 36.97 16.55 4.77
C GLY A 557 35.54 16.87 5.23
N PRO A 558 35.18 18.16 5.35
CA PRO A 558 33.79 18.54 5.54
C PRO A 558 32.95 18.10 4.33
N PRO A 559 31.62 17.91 4.48
CA PRO A 559 30.73 17.61 3.38
C PRO A 559 30.89 18.63 2.24
N GLN A 560 31.08 18.13 1.01
CA GLN A 560 31.27 18.94 -0.19
C GLN A 560 30.00 18.90 -1.04
N PRO A 561 29.46 20.06 -1.50
CA PRO A 561 28.29 20.08 -2.36
C PRO A 561 28.59 19.50 -3.75
N VAL A 562 27.63 18.72 -4.26
CA VAL A 562 27.64 18.16 -5.61
C VAL A 562 27.29 19.28 -6.60
N VAL A 563 28.14 19.61 -7.58
CA VAL A 563 27.85 20.72 -8.52
C VAL A 563 27.18 20.19 -9.79
N PHE A 564 25.90 20.48 -9.97
CA PHE A 564 25.15 20.08 -11.19
C PHE A 564 25.42 21.02 -12.38
N PRO A 565 25.35 20.52 -13.63
CA PRO A 565 25.31 21.39 -14.79
C PRO A 565 24.05 22.25 -14.76
N LYS A 566 24.11 23.47 -15.30
CA LYS A 566 22.91 24.30 -15.46
C LYS A 566 21.97 23.62 -16.45
N GLU A 567 20.81 23.18 -15.99
CA GLU A 567 19.75 22.66 -16.85
C GLU A 567 18.95 23.80 -17.49
N ASP A 568 18.24 23.47 -18.56
CA ASP A 568 17.37 24.40 -19.27
C ASP A 568 16.05 24.57 -18.49
N ASP A 569 15.80 25.79 -18.00
CA ASP A 569 14.60 26.15 -17.24
C ASP A 569 13.29 25.92 -18.04
N THR A 570 13.37 25.65 -19.35
CA THR A 570 12.21 25.36 -20.20
C THR A 570 11.74 23.90 -20.18
N LYS A 571 12.46 22.98 -19.51
CA LYS A 571 12.02 21.59 -19.39
C LYS A 571 10.74 21.49 -18.56
N ALA A 572 9.75 20.76 -19.10
CA ALA A 572 8.53 20.49 -18.38
C ALA A 572 8.81 19.62 -17.12
N PRO A 573 8.05 19.81 -16.02
CA PRO A 573 8.15 18.96 -14.83
C PRO A 573 8.03 17.48 -15.19
N MET A 574 8.93 16.66 -14.63
CA MET A 574 8.96 15.22 -14.89
C MET A 574 8.33 14.46 -13.74
N ALA A 575 7.24 13.73 -14.00
CA ALA A 575 6.61 12.87 -12.99
C ALA A 575 7.56 11.74 -12.55
N MET A 576 7.62 11.49 -11.26
CA MET A 576 8.57 10.57 -10.61
C MET A 576 7.82 9.68 -9.61
N MET A 577 7.22 8.59 -10.08
CA MET A 577 6.52 7.66 -9.19
C MET A 577 7.48 6.74 -8.42
N GLY A 578 8.68 6.48 -8.97
CA GLY A 578 9.68 5.58 -8.39
C GLY A 578 10.65 6.20 -7.39
N GLY A 579 10.66 7.52 -7.30
CA GLY A 579 11.69 8.29 -6.60
C GLY A 579 12.96 8.45 -7.45
N LEU A 580 14.09 8.65 -6.77
CA LEU A 580 15.40 8.79 -7.41
C LEU A 580 16.31 7.63 -7.02
N VAL A 581 17.30 7.36 -7.84
CA VAL A 581 18.45 6.54 -7.48
C VAL A 581 19.71 7.36 -7.67
N VAL A 582 20.46 7.50 -6.58
CA VAL A 582 21.81 8.07 -6.61
C VAL A 582 22.81 6.94 -6.73
N VAL A 583 23.71 7.06 -7.69
CA VAL A 583 24.80 6.11 -7.91
C VAL A 583 26.11 6.82 -7.63
N LEU A 584 26.88 6.26 -6.70
CA LEU A 584 28.22 6.71 -6.35
C LEU A 584 29.22 5.66 -6.80
N SER A 585 30.07 5.97 -7.76
CA SER A 585 31.12 5.07 -8.25
C SER A 585 32.49 5.62 -7.86
N ASP A 586 33.27 4.86 -7.11
CA ASP A 586 34.63 5.24 -6.75
C ASP A 586 35.61 4.62 -7.76
N GLU A 587 36.32 5.48 -8.49
CA GLU A 587 37.25 5.07 -9.55
C GLU A 587 38.48 4.35 -9.00
N SER A 588 38.84 4.59 -7.73
CA SER A 588 40.01 3.97 -7.11
C SER A 588 39.76 2.50 -6.76
N THR A 589 38.56 2.18 -6.28
CA THR A 589 38.18 0.81 -5.89
C THR A 589 37.44 0.05 -6.98
N GLY A 590 36.89 0.73 -7.98
CA GLY A 590 36.02 0.13 -9.00
C GLY A 590 34.69 -0.37 -8.42
N LEU A 591 34.28 0.19 -7.28
CA LEU A 591 33.05 -0.15 -6.58
C LEU A 591 31.99 0.93 -6.78
N THR A 592 30.73 0.54 -6.69
CA THR A 592 29.58 1.40 -6.90
C THR A 592 28.49 1.14 -5.88
N THR A 593 28.01 2.20 -5.25
CA THR A 593 26.96 2.14 -4.25
C THR A 593 25.72 2.85 -4.78
N LEU A 594 24.54 2.24 -4.58
CA LEU A 594 23.26 2.82 -4.95
C LEU A 594 22.50 3.26 -3.70
N ARG A 595 21.84 4.41 -3.78
CA ARG A 595 20.98 4.95 -2.72
C ARG A 595 19.65 5.36 -3.32
N GLN A 596 18.56 4.75 -2.85
CA GLN A 596 17.23 5.18 -3.27
C GLN A 596 16.81 6.43 -2.49
N VAL A 597 16.25 7.42 -3.15
CA VAL A 597 15.64 8.59 -2.50
C VAL A 597 14.15 8.55 -2.80
N ARG A 598 13.36 8.21 -1.78
CA ARG A 598 11.91 8.09 -1.85
C ARG A 598 11.27 9.39 -1.36
N MET A 599 10.19 9.79 -2.00
CA MET A 599 9.41 10.95 -1.58
C MET A 599 8.07 10.50 -1.04
N ARG A 600 7.79 10.84 0.22
CA ARG A 600 6.53 10.50 0.89
C ARG A 600 5.98 11.75 1.59
N PRO A 601 5.00 12.46 0.99
CA PRO A 601 4.50 13.69 1.57
C PRO A 601 4.05 13.51 3.03
N GLN A 602 4.39 14.49 3.87
CA GLN A 602 4.02 14.48 5.28
C GLN A 602 2.50 14.51 5.42
N ARG A 603 1.97 13.54 6.16
CA ARG A 603 0.57 13.55 6.58
C ARG A 603 0.37 14.62 7.64
N PRO A 604 -0.71 15.43 7.57
CA PRO A 604 -0.99 16.49 8.54
C PRO A 604 -0.96 16.07 10.00
N LEU A 605 -1.39 14.85 10.34
CA LEU A 605 -1.35 14.31 11.72
C LEU A 605 0.05 14.31 12.34
N ARG A 606 1.12 14.30 11.53
CA ARG A 606 2.50 14.31 12.02
C ARG A 606 2.94 15.68 12.55
N PHE A 607 2.35 16.77 12.07
CA PHE A 607 2.81 18.12 12.38
C PHE A 607 1.69 19.09 12.82
N ALA A 608 0.41 18.71 12.72
CA ALA A 608 -0.73 19.52 13.12
C ALA A 608 -1.71 18.74 14.02
N VAL A 609 -2.24 19.41 15.04
CA VAL A 609 -3.23 18.88 15.99
C VAL A 609 -4.43 19.83 15.99
N PRO A 610 -5.56 19.45 15.36
CA PRO A 610 -6.78 20.24 15.41
C PRO A 610 -7.52 20.02 16.74
N GLN A 611 -8.19 21.07 17.20
CA GLN A 611 -9.13 21.08 18.30
C GLN A 611 -10.32 21.93 17.87
N ILE A 612 -11.51 21.41 18.07
CA ILE A 612 -12.75 22.04 17.62
C ILE A 612 -13.66 22.25 18.83
N ASP A 613 -14.27 23.42 18.88
CA ASP A 613 -15.28 23.80 19.85
C ASP A 613 -16.50 24.34 19.10
N TYR A 614 -17.70 24.10 19.63
CA TYR A 614 -18.95 24.51 19.02
C TYR A 614 -19.88 25.16 20.05
N GLU A 615 -20.26 26.40 19.79
CA GLU A 615 -21.21 27.15 20.60
C GLU A 615 -22.60 27.07 19.96
N GLN A 616 -23.45 26.19 20.48
CA GLN A 616 -24.77 25.89 19.92
C GLN A 616 -25.70 27.11 19.85
N THR A 617 -25.59 28.06 20.78
CA THR A 617 -26.45 29.26 20.84
C THR A 617 -26.17 30.24 19.72
N THR A 618 -24.91 30.37 19.29
CA THR A 618 -24.47 31.32 18.25
C THR A 618 -24.23 30.65 16.91
N GLY A 619 -24.22 29.31 16.88
CA GLY A 619 -23.79 28.52 15.73
C GLY A 619 -22.29 28.68 15.42
N ARG A 620 -21.50 29.22 16.37
CA ARG A 620 -20.09 29.51 16.16
C ARG A 620 -19.25 28.25 16.35
N ILE A 621 -18.47 27.90 15.33
CA ILE A 621 -17.47 26.84 15.39
C ILE A 621 -16.09 27.48 15.50
N SER A 622 -15.38 27.19 16.59
CA SER A 622 -14.01 27.67 16.82
C SER A 622 -13.03 26.51 16.65
N LEU A 623 -12.19 26.56 15.63
CA LEU A 623 -11.19 25.55 15.33
C LEU A 623 -9.79 26.11 15.65
N ARG A 624 -9.09 25.45 16.57
CA ARG A 624 -7.70 25.73 16.93
C ARG A 624 -6.82 24.62 16.36
N ILE A 625 -5.81 24.98 15.58
CA ILE A 625 -4.85 24.03 15.02
C ILE A 625 -3.48 24.37 15.61
N ASP A 626 -2.96 23.48 16.45
CA ASP A 626 -1.66 23.62 17.09
C ASP A 626 -0.60 22.79 16.34
N ALA A 627 0.64 23.30 16.26
CA ALA A 627 1.77 22.55 15.72
C ALA A 627 2.20 21.45 16.69
N ARG A 628 2.44 20.23 16.19
CA ARG A 628 2.95 19.12 17.02
C ARG A 628 4.44 19.27 17.31
N ASP A 629 5.21 19.71 16.33
CA ASP A 629 6.64 20.00 16.43
C ASP A 629 6.92 21.31 15.67
N ILE A 630 7.22 22.36 16.44
CA ILE A 630 7.40 23.72 15.91
C ILE A 630 8.63 23.77 15.01
N GLU A 631 9.70 23.03 15.34
CA GLU A 631 10.96 23.08 14.61
C GLU A 631 10.88 22.37 13.25
N ARG A 632 9.93 21.46 13.09
CA ARG A 632 9.67 20.79 11.80
C ARG A 632 8.85 21.63 10.84
N LEU A 633 8.18 22.70 11.29
CA LEU A 633 7.42 23.57 10.38
C LEU A 633 8.36 24.35 9.45
N PRO A 634 7.94 24.60 8.20
CA PRO A 634 8.69 25.43 7.29
C PRO A 634 8.69 26.88 7.78
N ARG A 635 9.78 27.62 7.50
CA ARG A 635 9.94 29.02 7.94
C ARG A 635 8.82 29.93 7.42
N GLU A 636 8.39 29.71 6.18
CA GLU A 636 7.30 30.45 5.53
C GLU A 636 5.91 30.11 6.12
N GLY A 637 5.80 29.05 6.91
CA GLY A 637 4.54 28.52 7.41
C GLY A 637 3.80 27.67 6.38
N ILE A 638 2.71 27.05 6.83
CA ILE A 638 1.81 26.25 6.02
C ILE A 638 0.39 26.81 6.10
N PRO A 639 -0.34 26.86 4.97
CA PRO A 639 -1.72 27.31 4.97
C PRO A 639 -2.62 26.28 5.65
N VAL A 640 -3.57 26.75 6.45
CA VAL A 640 -4.66 25.94 6.98
C VAL A 640 -5.99 26.59 6.60
N SER A 641 -6.99 25.79 6.28
CA SER A 641 -8.34 26.32 6.01
C SER A 641 -9.40 25.35 6.48
N ALA A 642 -10.54 25.88 6.94
CA ALA A 642 -11.69 25.08 7.31
C ALA A 642 -12.92 25.51 6.51
N ALA A 643 -13.78 24.55 6.20
CA ALA A 643 -15.03 24.75 5.48
C ALA A 643 -16.12 23.83 6.04
N LEU A 644 -17.38 24.27 5.99
CA LEU A 644 -18.53 23.42 6.22
C LEU A 644 -18.82 22.58 4.97
N ALA A 645 -19.03 21.28 5.15
CA ALA A 645 -19.54 20.41 4.10
C ALA A 645 -21.05 20.61 4.07
N ASN A 646 -21.54 21.38 3.10
CA ASN A 646 -22.97 21.68 3.02
C ASN A 646 -23.75 20.36 2.83
N GLY A 647 -24.67 20.05 3.75
CA GLY A 647 -25.70 19.03 3.55
C GLY A 647 -26.81 19.46 2.59
N SER A 648 -26.73 20.67 1.99
CA SER A 648 -27.71 21.21 1.05
C SER A 648 -27.05 22.16 0.04
N ASP A 649 -27.58 22.23 -1.19
CA ASP A 649 -27.07 22.96 -2.36
C ASP A 649 -26.92 24.50 -2.22
N ARG A 650 -26.97 25.07 -1.01
CA ARG A 650 -26.72 26.50 -0.79
C ARG A 650 -25.27 26.76 -0.37
N PRO A 651 -24.48 27.50 -1.15
CA PRO A 651 -23.14 27.92 -0.75
C PRO A 651 -23.24 29.01 0.31
N LEU A 652 -23.14 28.65 1.60
CA LEU A 652 -22.71 29.61 2.61
C LEU A 652 -21.22 29.87 2.41
N PRO A 653 -20.75 31.13 2.35
CA PRO A 653 -19.33 31.47 2.27
C PRO A 653 -18.68 31.26 3.65
N ALA A 654 -18.64 30.03 4.13
CA ALA A 654 -18.06 29.65 5.42
C ALA A 654 -16.71 28.98 5.19
N ARG A 655 -15.81 29.63 4.44
CA ARG A 655 -14.40 29.24 4.38
C ARG A 655 -13.58 30.24 5.18
N THR A 656 -12.80 29.75 6.13
CA THR A 656 -11.85 30.56 6.89
C THR A 656 -10.45 30.01 6.68
N THR A 657 -9.45 30.88 6.67
CA THR A 657 -8.05 30.55 6.36
C THR A 657 -7.12 31.11 7.42
N GLY A 658 -6.03 30.41 7.68
CA GLY A 658 -4.97 30.81 8.61
C GLY A 658 -3.63 30.25 8.16
N THR A 659 -2.59 30.50 8.94
CA THR A 659 -1.23 30.00 8.67
C THR A 659 -0.63 29.44 9.95
N LEU A 660 -0.04 28.25 9.86
CA LEU A 660 0.71 27.62 10.93
C LEU A 660 2.20 27.76 10.62
N SER A 661 2.96 28.46 11.45
CA SER A 661 4.39 28.73 11.22
C SER A 661 5.18 28.61 12.52
N ARG A 662 6.51 28.70 12.45
CA ARG A 662 7.34 28.74 13.68
C ARG A 662 7.03 29.94 14.57
N GLN A 663 6.70 31.08 13.95
CA GLN A 663 6.33 32.31 14.66
C GLN A 663 4.88 32.29 15.16
N SER A 664 4.04 31.47 14.53
CA SER A 664 2.63 31.30 14.90
C SER A 664 2.30 29.81 14.89
N PRO A 665 2.76 29.06 15.92
CA PRO A 665 2.57 27.61 16.02
C PRO A 665 1.12 27.22 16.36
N ARG A 666 0.19 28.19 16.29
CA ARG A 666 -1.24 28.04 16.52
C ARG A 666 -1.99 28.89 15.49
N ALA A 667 -2.91 28.27 14.78
CA ALA A 667 -3.89 28.94 13.94
C ALA A 667 -5.29 28.83 14.56
N ILE A 668 -6.04 29.93 14.59
CA ILE A 668 -7.42 29.96 15.08
C ILE A 668 -8.33 30.34 13.91
N LEU A 669 -9.30 29.49 13.64
CA LEU A 669 -10.24 29.54 12.54
C LEU A 669 -11.65 29.61 13.11
N THR A 670 -12.47 30.55 12.64
CA THR A 670 -13.88 30.67 13.07
C THR A 670 -14.81 30.44 11.89
N LEU A 671 -15.79 29.56 12.05
CA LEU A 671 -16.88 29.31 11.11
C LEU A 671 -18.22 29.57 11.80
N PHE A 672 -19.28 29.79 11.02
CA PHE A 672 -20.65 29.92 11.50
C PHE A 672 -21.54 28.94 10.77
N ALA A 673 -22.32 28.16 11.52
CA ALA A 673 -23.25 27.16 11.04
C ALA A 673 -24.66 27.45 11.59
N GLU A 674 -25.69 26.86 10.98
CA GLU A 674 -27.06 27.00 11.49
C GLU A 674 -27.20 26.25 12.83
N PRO A 675 -27.65 26.91 13.93
CA PRO A 675 -27.89 26.24 15.20
C PRO A 675 -28.79 25.01 15.06
N GLU A 676 -28.60 24.00 15.93
CA GLU A 676 -29.46 22.81 16.05
C GLU A 676 -29.52 21.88 14.82
N GLN A 677 -28.68 22.09 13.81
CA GLN A 677 -28.49 21.15 12.69
C GLN A 677 -27.19 20.36 12.84
N ASP A 678 -27.15 19.17 12.25
CA ASP A 678 -25.92 18.40 12.11
C ASP A 678 -25.02 19.04 11.06
N HIS A 679 -23.76 19.24 11.42
CA HIS A 679 -22.77 19.86 10.54
C HIS A 679 -21.53 19.01 10.39
N ARG A 680 -20.95 19.01 9.20
CA ARG A 680 -19.63 18.45 8.96
C ARG A 680 -18.62 19.53 8.66
N VAL A 681 -17.50 19.53 9.37
CA VAL A 681 -16.40 20.48 9.21
C VAL A 681 -15.22 19.78 8.56
N HIS A 682 -14.82 20.28 7.39
CA HIS A 682 -13.63 19.86 6.69
C HIS A 682 -12.47 20.80 7.02
N VAL A 683 -11.35 20.24 7.49
CA VAL A 683 -10.11 20.98 7.74
C VAL A 683 -9.05 20.54 6.74
N HIS A 684 -8.52 21.50 6.00
CA HIS A 684 -7.45 21.34 5.02
C HIS A 684 -6.16 21.91 5.61
N VAL A 685 -5.05 21.18 5.48
CA VAL A 685 -3.76 21.57 6.07
C VAL A 685 -2.65 21.37 5.04
N ALA A 686 -1.87 22.42 4.77
CA ALA A 686 -0.84 22.44 3.72
C ALA A 686 -1.39 21.99 2.35
N GLY A 687 -2.63 22.37 2.03
CA GLY A 687 -3.32 21.92 0.81
C GLY A 687 -3.77 20.45 0.82
N TRP A 688 -3.44 19.65 1.85
CA TRP A 688 -3.98 18.30 1.99
C TRP A 688 -5.50 18.36 2.16
N PRO A 689 -6.28 17.79 1.22
CA PRO A 689 -7.72 17.96 1.24
C PRO A 689 -8.34 17.11 2.36
N ARG A 690 -9.21 17.74 3.17
CA ARG A 690 -9.95 17.08 4.26
C ARG A 690 -9.03 16.25 5.16
N ALA A 691 -7.94 16.89 5.58
CA ALA A 691 -6.93 16.33 6.47
C ALA A 691 -7.51 15.91 7.83
N PHE A 692 -8.48 16.67 8.32
CA PHE A 692 -9.28 16.35 9.49
C PHE A 692 -10.74 16.63 9.19
N ILE A 693 -11.62 15.76 9.68
CA ILE A 693 -13.06 15.86 9.48
C ILE A 693 -13.73 15.71 10.83
N PHE A 694 -14.64 16.63 11.14
CA PHE A 694 -15.42 16.60 12.37
C PHE A 694 -16.91 16.63 12.04
N ASP A 695 -17.67 15.74 12.67
CA ASP A 695 -19.13 15.76 12.68
C ASP A 695 -19.60 16.41 13.98
N ILE A 696 -20.41 17.46 13.87
CA ILE A 696 -21.07 18.15 14.98
C ILE A 696 -22.49 17.62 15.02
N ILE A 697 -22.75 16.65 15.88
CA ILE A 697 -24.06 16.02 16.07
C ILE A 697 -24.58 16.40 17.44
N ASP A 698 -25.81 16.89 17.53
CA ASP A 698 -26.41 17.39 18.78
C ASP A 698 -25.50 18.38 19.53
N GLY A 699 -24.81 19.24 18.77
CA GLY A 699 -23.87 20.24 19.29
C GLY A 699 -22.54 19.68 19.82
N THR A 700 -22.28 18.38 19.68
CA THR A 700 -21.01 17.77 20.11
C THR A 700 -20.10 17.53 18.90
N PRO A 701 -18.94 18.21 18.80
CA PRO A 701 -18.00 17.93 17.72
C PRO A 701 -17.25 16.62 17.98
N THR A 702 -17.28 15.71 17.02
CA THR A 702 -16.62 14.40 17.08
C THR A 702 -15.79 14.19 15.81
N PRO A 703 -14.56 13.63 15.91
CA PRO A 703 -13.80 13.30 14.71
C PRO A 703 -14.51 12.18 13.93
N LEU A 704 -14.48 12.26 12.60
CA LEU A 704 -15.04 11.23 11.73
C LEU A 704 -14.45 9.85 12.07
N ARG A 705 -15.32 8.91 12.43
CA ARG A 705 -14.92 7.55 12.85
C ARG A 705 -14.86 6.56 11.70
N GLU A 706 -15.82 6.65 10.78
CA GLU A 706 -15.93 5.75 9.64
C GLU A 706 -15.51 6.46 8.36
N PRO A 707 -14.62 5.86 7.56
CA PRO A 707 -14.22 6.47 6.31
C PRO A 707 -15.38 6.45 5.32
N GLN A 708 -15.44 7.45 4.44
CA GLN A 708 -16.48 7.56 3.43
C GLN A 708 -15.85 7.74 2.05
N LEU A 709 -16.43 7.11 1.04
CA LEU A 709 -16.00 7.21 -0.34
C LEU A 709 -17.13 7.84 -1.16
N ARG A 710 -16.81 8.92 -1.88
CA ARG A 710 -17.78 9.65 -2.71
C ARG A 710 -17.28 9.79 -4.13
N ILE A 711 -18.11 9.40 -5.09
CA ILE A 711 -17.88 9.67 -6.50
C ILE A 711 -18.53 11.02 -6.79
N THR A 712 -17.71 12.00 -7.18
CA THR A 712 -18.14 13.39 -7.39
C THR A 712 -18.28 13.77 -8.86
N SER A 713 -17.67 12.98 -9.74
CA SER A 713 -17.81 13.07 -11.19
C SER A 713 -17.68 11.67 -11.77
N PRO A 714 -18.45 11.30 -12.81
CA PRO A 714 -19.46 12.11 -13.49
C PRO A 714 -20.71 12.38 -12.66
N GLU A 715 -21.56 13.29 -13.15
CA GLU A 715 -22.91 13.46 -12.63
C GLU A 715 -23.77 12.23 -12.95
N ALA A 716 -24.80 12.00 -12.12
CA ALA A 716 -25.75 10.91 -12.34
C ALA A 716 -26.45 11.03 -13.71
N ASN A 717 -26.66 9.88 -14.35
CA ASN A 717 -27.19 9.70 -15.70
C ASN A 717 -26.35 10.32 -16.83
N ARG A 718 -25.05 10.58 -16.59
CA ARG A 718 -24.14 10.95 -17.68
C ARG A 718 -24.12 9.85 -18.75
N VAL A 719 -24.26 10.28 -20.00
CA VAL A 719 -24.29 9.41 -21.19
C VAL A 719 -22.92 9.36 -21.86
N TYR A 720 -22.51 8.17 -22.29
CA TYR A 720 -21.25 7.94 -22.98
C TYR A 720 -21.44 7.17 -24.29
N GLN A 721 -21.01 7.77 -25.40
CA GLN A 721 -20.87 7.13 -26.71
C GLN A 721 -19.54 6.36 -26.77
N THR A 722 -19.56 5.06 -26.47
CA THR A 722 -18.42 4.14 -26.67
C THR A 722 -17.04 4.68 -26.28
N ILE A 723 -16.76 4.75 -24.98
CA ILE A 723 -15.42 5.03 -24.47
C ILE A 723 -14.81 3.76 -23.89
N ASN A 724 -13.49 3.61 -24.06
CA ASN A 724 -12.74 2.54 -23.41
C ASN A 724 -12.49 2.83 -21.94
N VAL A 725 -12.60 4.10 -21.54
CA VAL A 725 -12.40 4.57 -20.17
C VAL A 725 -13.41 5.64 -19.80
N VAL A 726 -13.96 5.58 -18.58
CA VAL A 726 -14.76 6.65 -17.98
C VAL A 726 -13.89 7.44 -17.00
N PRO A 727 -13.76 8.77 -17.14
CA PRO A 727 -13.10 9.59 -16.13
C PRO A 727 -13.98 9.70 -14.88
N VAL A 728 -13.40 9.44 -13.71
CA VAL A 728 -14.11 9.45 -12.43
C VAL A 728 -13.30 10.23 -11.39
N SER A 729 -13.91 11.25 -10.79
CA SER A 729 -13.30 12.01 -9.68
C SER A 729 -13.87 11.52 -8.35
N VAL A 730 -12.97 11.11 -7.46
CA VAL A 730 -13.29 10.37 -6.23
C VAL A 730 -12.72 11.08 -5.02
N GLN A 731 -13.58 11.35 -4.05
CA GLN A 731 -13.21 11.90 -2.75
C GLN A 731 -13.24 10.77 -1.72
N LEU A 732 -12.10 10.60 -1.04
CA LEU A 732 -11.98 9.69 0.09
C LEU A 732 -11.90 10.51 1.38
N ASP A 733 -12.83 10.30 2.29
CA ASP A 733 -12.87 10.92 3.60
C ASP A 733 -12.42 9.90 4.62
N VAL A 734 -11.21 10.05 5.14
CA VAL A 734 -10.63 9.11 6.09
C VAL A 734 -10.24 9.84 7.36
N ALA A 735 -10.36 9.14 8.49
CA ALA A 735 -9.83 9.59 9.76
C ALA A 735 -8.33 9.93 9.63
N PRO A 736 -7.77 10.82 10.46
CA PRO A 736 -6.42 11.37 10.29
C PRO A 736 -5.29 10.34 10.35
N VAL A 737 -5.53 9.14 10.89
CA VAL A 737 -4.56 8.02 10.86
C VAL A 737 -4.40 7.49 9.44
N GLY A 738 -5.42 7.66 8.60
CA GLY A 738 -5.47 7.23 7.20
C GLY A 738 -5.82 5.75 7.05
N LEU A 739 -6.41 5.40 5.90
CA LEU A 739 -6.87 4.05 5.59
C LEU A 739 -5.69 3.07 5.58
N THR A 740 -4.60 3.47 4.94
CA THR A 740 -3.44 2.64 4.59
C THR A 740 -2.41 2.47 5.71
N SER A 741 -2.69 2.99 6.90
CA SER A 741 -1.74 2.92 8.03
C SER A 741 -1.47 1.50 8.53
N THR A 742 -2.38 0.56 8.29
CA THR A 742 -2.26 -0.85 8.72
C THR A 742 -1.75 -1.80 7.64
N GLY A 743 -1.51 -1.33 6.41
CA GLY A 743 -1.02 -2.15 5.29
C GLY A 743 -2.07 -3.03 4.59
N ASP A 744 -3.13 -3.44 5.29
CA ASP A 744 -4.16 -4.36 4.77
C ASP A 744 -5.48 -3.69 4.36
N SER A 745 -5.50 -2.35 4.29
CA SER A 745 -6.69 -1.59 3.88
C SER A 745 -6.46 -0.89 2.54
N TRP A 746 -7.47 -0.93 1.69
CA TRP A 746 -7.45 -0.37 0.34
C TRP A 746 -8.86 0.04 -0.07
N PHE A 747 -8.99 0.80 -1.15
CA PHE A 747 -10.29 1.04 -1.76
C PHE A 747 -10.23 0.78 -3.26
N GLU A 748 -11.35 0.41 -3.86
CA GLU A 748 -11.48 0.31 -5.31
C GLU A 748 -12.68 1.11 -5.79
N VAL A 749 -12.63 1.46 -7.06
CA VAL A 749 -13.73 2.08 -7.78
C VAL A 749 -13.88 1.35 -9.10
N GLY A 750 -15.11 0.97 -9.45
CA GLY A 750 -15.40 0.20 -10.64
C GLY A 750 -16.79 0.45 -11.20
N VAL A 751 -17.10 -0.27 -12.27
CA VAL A 751 -18.38 -0.19 -12.98
C VAL A 751 -19.20 -1.43 -12.68
N ASP A 752 -20.24 -1.25 -11.87
CA ASP A 752 -21.28 -2.23 -11.54
C ASP A 752 -22.27 -2.33 -12.71
N ALA A 753 -21.99 -3.24 -13.62
CA ALA A 753 -22.73 -3.43 -14.86
C ALA A 753 -24.02 -4.23 -14.65
N ASP A 754 -24.03 -5.18 -13.71
CA ASP A 754 -25.19 -6.05 -13.43
C ASP A 754 -26.06 -5.57 -12.27
N HIS A 755 -25.66 -4.48 -11.61
CA HIS A 755 -26.35 -3.82 -10.49
C HIS A 755 -26.44 -4.70 -9.23
N ASP A 756 -25.52 -5.64 -9.04
CA ASP A 756 -25.47 -6.51 -7.87
C ASP A 756 -24.79 -5.86 -6.64
N ARG A 757 -24.29 -4.63 -6.82
CA ARG A 757 -23.49 -3.86 -5.85
C ARG A 757 -22.21 -4.58 -5.41
N ARG A 758 -21.60 -5.32 -6.33
CA ARG A 758 -20.28 -5.93 -6.20
C ARG A 758 -19.44 -5.46 -7.38
N LEU A 759 -18.14 -5.75 -7.33
CA LEU A 759 -17.19 -5.45 -8.40
C LEU A 759 -16.43 -6.72 -8.81
N ILE A 760 -17.07 -7.89 -8.68
CA ILE A 760 -16.44 -9.19 -8.88
C ILE A 760 -16.53 -9.58 -10.36
N GLY A 761 -15.39 -9.64 -11.04
CA GLY A 761 -15.35 -9.95 -12.48
C GLY A 761 -15.58 -8.73 -13.37
N GLU A 762 -15.76 -7.56 -12.76
CA GLU A 762 -15.95 -6.29 -13.43
C GLU A 762 -14.66 -5.46 -13.44
N ALA A 763 -14.65 -4.43 -14.28
CA ALA A 763 -13.53 -3.51 -14.37
C ALA A 763 -13.51 -2.57 -13.15
N ALA A 764 -12.48 -2.74 -12.31
CA ALA A 764 -12.25 -1.90 -11.14
C ALA A 764 -10.77 -1.50 -11.02
N VAL A 765 -10.54 -0.31 -10.46
CA VAL A 765 -9.21 0.21 -10.14
C VAL A 765 -9.03 0.16 -8.63
N ARG A 766 -8.09 -0.67 -8.16
CA ARG A 766 -7.70 -0.79 -6.76
C ARG A 766 -6.60 0.20 -6.39
N ILE A 767 -6.76 0.85 -5.25
CA ILE A 767 -5.90 1.92 -4.77
C ILE A 767 -5.54 1.69 -3.30
N GLU A 768 -4.24 1.71 -3.01
CA GLU A 768 -3.66 1.47 -1.69
C GLU A 768 -3.06 2.74 -1.08
N GLN A 769 -3.66 3.88 -1.42
CA GLN A 769 -3.24 5.21 -0.96
C GLN A 769 -4.46 5.98 -0.47
N ASP A 770 -4.27 6.92 0.47
CA ASP A 770 -5.38 7.72 0.99
C ASP A 770 -5.68 8.95 0.11
N ARG A 771 -4.70 9.39 -0.68
CA ARG A 771 -4.78 10.56 -1.58
C ARG A 771 -3.97 10.27 -2.83
N HIS A 772 -4.29 10.96 -3.92
CA HIS A 772 -3.46 10.92 -5.12
C HIS A 772 -2.24 11.81 -4.87
N VAL A 773 -1.08 11.16 -4.76
CA VAL A 773 0.21 11.83 -4.59
C VAL A 773 0.92 11.88 -5.94
N THR A 774 1.24 13.09 -6.39
CA THR A 774 2.11 13.31 -7.53
C THR A 774 3.41 13.92 -7.04
N VAL A 775 4.53 13.45 -7.56
CA VAL A 775 5.84 14.06 -7.32
C VAL A 775 6.45 14.32 -8.68
N ALA A 776 6.83 15.56 -8.93
CA ALA A 776 7.48 15.98 -10.15
C ALA A 776 8.85 16.56 -9.83
N TRP A 777 9.87 16.13 -10.56
CA TRP A 777 11.19 16.74 -10.53
C TRP A 777 11.20 17.94 -11.48
N LEU A 778 11.67 19.08 -10.99
CA LEU A 778 11.67 20.36 -11.71
C LEU A 778 13.03 20.68 -12.34
N GLY A 779 14.11 20.10 -11.84
CA GLY A 779 15.46 20.38 -12.32
C GLY A 779 16.54 20.25 -11.25
N ALA A 780 17.79 20.31 -11.70
CA ALA A 780 18.99 20.44 -10.87
C ALA A 780 19.67 21.80 -11.05
N ASN A 781 20.18 22.36 -9.96
CA ASN A 781 20.81 23.68 -9.90
C ASN A 781 22.34 23.57 -9.68
N PRO A 782 23.14 24.49 -10.25
CA PRO A 782 24.59 24.48 -10.07
C PRO A 782 25.10 24.65 -8.64
N ASN A 783 24.26 25.10 -7.70
CA ASN A 783 24.60 25.20 -6.28
C ASN A 783 24.51 23.85 -5.53
N GLY A 784 24.24 22.77 -6.25
CA GLY A 784 24.12 21.43 -5.68
C GLY A 784 22.76 21.09 -5.11
N THR A 785 21.73 21.77 -5.60
CA THR A 785 20.36 21.47 -5.22
C THR A 785 19.53 20.91 -6.35
N THR A 786 18.48 20.17 -6.02
CA THR A 786 17.44 19.74 -6.96
C THR A 786 16.09 20.19 -6.46
N GLN A 787 15.22 20.61 -7.38
CA GLN A 787 13.88 21.09 -7.07
C GLN A 787 12.81 20.05 -7.39
N PHE A 788 11.82 19.96 -6.51
CA PHE A 788 10.70 19.03 -6.65
C PHE A 788 9.39 19.73 -6.36
N GLN A 789 8.35 19.36 -7.08
CA GLN A 789 6.97 19.73 -6.79
C GLN A 789 6.23 18.50 -6.29
N VAL A 790 5.57 18.63 -5.15
CA VAL A 790 4.78 17.56 -4.56
C VAL A 790 3.33 17.99 -4.56
N GLY A 791 2.48 17.28 -5.30
CA GLY A 791 1.03 17.47 -5.33
C GLY A 791 0.32 16.41 -4.49
N VAL A 792 -0.65 16.84 -3.68
CA VAL A 792 -1.55 15.93 -2.97
C VAL A 792 -2.98 16.41 -3.20
N GLN A 793 -3.77 15.58 -3.85
CA GLN A 793 -5.14 15.88 -4.24
C GLN A 793 -6.06 14.66 -4.08
N ASP A 794 -7.33 14.86 -4.40
CA ASP A 794 -8.29 13.78 -4.58
C ASP A 794 -7.99 12.98 -5.85
N PHE A 795 -8.66 11.83 -6.00
CA PHE A 795 -8.34 10.91 -7.08
C PHE A 795 -9.10 11.29 -8.35
N ASP A 796 -8.37 11.38 -9.46
CA ASP A 796 -8.92 11.41 -10.81
C ASP A 796 -8.52 10.11 -11.49
N LEU A 797 -9.49 9.23 -11.69
CA LEU A 797 -9.31 7.86 -12.16
C LEU A 797 -9.85 7.71 -13.57
N LEU A 798 -9.25 6.80 -14.33
CA LEU A 798 -9.77 6.36 -15.62
C LEU A 798 -10.22 4.91 -15.45
N LEU A 799 -11.53 4.69 -15.36
CA LEU A 799 -12.10 3.36 -15.17
C LEU A 799 -12.26 2.66 -16.52
N PRO A 800 -11.72 1.45 -16.72
CA PRO A 800 -11.91 0.72 -17.96
C PRO A 800 -13.37 0.30 -18.13
N THR A 801 -13.90 0.41 -19.35
CA THR A 801 -15.32 0.16 -19.67
C THR A 801 -15.51 -0.75 -20.87
N SER A 802 -14.47 -1.52 -21.21
CA SER A 802 -14.46 -2.42 -22.36
C SER A 802 -15.61 -3.44 -22.28
N GLY A 803 -16.46 -3.47 -23.32
CA GLY A 803 -17.56 -4.41 -23.46
C GLY A 803 -18.93 -3.90 -23.00
N LEU A 804 -19.03 -2.68 -22.47
CA LEU A 804 -20.30 -2.08 -22.05
C LEU A 804 -20.93 -1.31 -23.21
N HIS A 805 -22.09 -1.76 -23.68
CA HIS A 805 -22.82 -1.18 -24.82
C HIS A 805 -24.32 -1.21 -24.58
N ASN A 806 -25.02 -0.12 -24.90
CA ASN A 806 -26.48 0.00 -24.86
C ASN A 806 -27.09 -0.46 -23.51
N GLN A 807 -26.50 -0.02 -22.40
CA GLN A 807 -26.92 -0.41 -21.06
C GLN A 807 -26.68 0.68 -20.03
N ARG A 808 -27.45 0.63 -18.95
CA ARG A 808 -27.19 1.40 -17.73
C ARG A 808 -26.18 0.65 -16.88
N ALA A 809 -25.37 1.37 -16.12
CA ALA A 809 -24.45 0.80 -15.14
C ALA A 809 -24.32 1.74 -13.95
N GLY A 810 -23.92 1.23 -12.79
CA GLY A 810 -23.56 2.02 -11.63
C GLY A 810 -22.05 2.23 -11.55
N LEU A 811 -21.60 3.45 -11.26
CA LEU A 811 -20.25 3.63 -10.71
C LEU A 811 -20.31 3.40 -9.20
N LEU A 812 -19.48 2.50 -8.72
CA LEU A 812 -19.41 2.14 -7.31
C LEU A 812 -17.99 2.20 -6.80
N GLY A 813 -17.85 2.66 -5.57
CA GLY A 813 -16.63 2.59 -4.80
C GLY A 813 -16.80 1.68 -3.58
N ARG A 814 -15.74 0.95 -3.22
CA ARG A 814 -15.68 0.11 -2.03
C ARG A 814 -14.41 0.37 -1.25
N ILE A 815 -14.53 0.52 0.08
CA ILE A 815 -13.42 0.53 1.02
C ILE A 815 -13.37 -0.83 1.72
N VAL A 816 -12.22 -1.50 1.65
CA VAL A 816 -11.95 -2.77 2.33
C VAL A 816 -10.96 -2.52 3.48
N ARG A 817 -11.29 -3.04 4.67
CA ARG A 817 -10.49 -2.90 5.89
C ARG A 817 -10.44 -4.22 6.63
N GLU A 818 -9.27 -4.59 7.10
CA GLU A 818 -9.11 -5.81 7.90
C GLU A 818 -9.99 -5.76 9.17
N GLY A 819 -10.76 -6.82 9.42
CA GLY A 819 -11.60 -6.94 10.63
C GLY A 819 -12.84 -6.04 10.66
N HIS A 820 -13.13 -5.31 9.59
CA HIS A 820 -14.31 -4.45 9.47
C HIS A 820 -15.14 -4.81 8.23
N PRO A 821 -16.46 -4.54 8.24
CA PRO A 821 -17.27 -4.70 7.04
C PRO A 821 -16.83 -3.73 5.94
N ASP A 822 -16.96 -4.19 4.70
CA ASP A 822 -16.77 -3.36 3.51
C ASP A 822 -17.72 -2.18 3.54
N LEU A 823 -17.21 -0.98 3.23
CA LEU A 823 -18.01 0.23 3.12
C LEU A 823 -18.16 0.61 1.66
N TRP A 824 -19.40 0.83 1.23
CA TRP A 824 -19.74 1.14 -0.15
C TRP A 824 -20.13 2.60 -0.32
N SER A 825 -19.77 3.19 -1.47
CA SER A 825 -20.31 4.48 -1.87
C SER A 825 -21.77 4.36 -2.31
N GLU A 826 -22.43 5.50 -2.47
CA GLU A 826 -23.63 5.56 -3.29
C GLU A 826 -23.30 5.23 -4.74
N ALA A 827 -24.22 4.54 -5.42
CA ALA A 827 -24.09 4.22 -6.83
C ALA A 827 -24.39 5.48 -7.65
N VAL A 828 -23.46 5.86 -8.53
CA VAL A 828 -23.71 6.92 -9.51
C VAL A 828 -24.15 6.27 -10.82
N PRO A 829 -25.44 6.32 -11.19
CA PRO A 829 -25.89 5.69 -12.42
C PRO A 829 -25.31 6.42 -13.62
N ILE A 830 -24.84 5.68 -14.62
CA ILE A 830 -24.38 6.18 -15.90
C ILE A 830 -24.99 5.35 -17.03
N VAL A 831 -24.96 5.87 -18.25
CA VAL A 831 -25.53 5.21 -19.43
C VAL A 831 -24.46 5.06 -20.50
N PHE A 832 -24.24 3.82 -20.94
CA PHE A 832 -23.46 3.53 -22.15
C PHE A 832 -24.44 3.35 -23.29
N ASP A 833 -24.41 4.27 -24.25
CA ASP A 833 -25.33 4.24 -25.37
C ASP A 833 -24.57 4.35 -26.68
N THR A 834 -24.77 3.37 -27.56
CA THR A 834 -24.05 3.24 -28.83
C THR A 834 -24.99 3.12 -30.01
N SER A 835 -26.30 3.13 -29.77
CA SER A 835 -27.32 2.96 -30.81
C SER A 835 -28.16 4.23 -30.90
N GLY A 836 -28.56 4.61 -32.12
CA GLY A 836 -29.53 5.68 -32.27
C GLY A 836 -30.93 5.24 -31.82
N PRO A 837 -31.82 6.20 -31.52
CA PRO A 837 -33.17 5.91 -31.09
C PRO A 837 -33.99 5.40 -32.27
N LYS A 838 -34.91 4.47 -32.02
CA LYS A 838 -35.73 3.87 -33.08
C LYS A 838 -36.94 4.72 -33.40
N LEU A 839 -37.15 5.00 -34.67
CA LEU A 839 -38.35 5.65 -35.17
C LEU A 839 -39.49 4.66 -35.45
N ALA A 840 -40.71 5.07 -35.11
CA ALA A 840 -41.97 4.39 -35.39
C ALA A 840 -43.05 5.41 -35.79
N ASP A 841 -44.17 4.93 -36.33
CA ASP A 841 -45.37 5.74 -36.64
C ASP A 841 -45.06 7.00 -37.48
N LEU A 842 -44.19 6.84 -38.49
CA LEU A 842 -43.81 7.91 -39.41
C LEU A 842 -45.00 8.29 -40.29
N GLU A 843 -45.51 9.52 -40.12
CA GLU A 843 -46.61 10.07 -40.89
C GLU A 843 -46.23 11.39 -41.58
N LEU A 844 -46.71 11.56 -42.81
CA LEU A 844 -46.59 12.80 -43.58
C LEU A 844 -47.96 13.45 -43.65
N LEU A 845 -48.07 14.69 -43.17
CA LEU A 845 -49.30 15.48 -43.21
C LEU A 845 -49.14 16.64 -44.20
N PRO A 846 -50.09 16.83 -45.15
CA PRO A 846 -51.37 16.11 -45.28
C PRO A 846 -51.27 14.75 -45.99
N GLY A 847 -50.10 14.37 -46.50
CA GLY A 847 -49.84 13.10 -47.18
C GLY A 847 -48.52 13.12 -47.96
N PRO A 848 -48.22 12.09 -48.75
CA PRO A 848 -47.00 12.02 -49.56
C PRO A 848 -47.03 12.93 -50.81
N VAL A 849 -48.15 13.60 -51.09
CA VAL A 849 -48.28 14.58 -52.18
C VAL A 849 -48.45 15.95 -51.56
N VAL A 850 -47.56 16.89 -51.89
CA VAL A 850 -47.56 18.25 -51.34
C VAL A 850 -47.65 19.30 -52.44
N THR A 851 -48.42 20.35 -52.17
CA THR A 851 -48.47 21.53 -53.03
C THR A 851 -47.25 22.41 -52.78
N ILE A 852 -46.51 22.77 -53.83
CA ILE A 852 -45.35 23.67 -53.72
C ILE A 852 -45.80 24.99 -53.08
N GLY A 853 -45.16 25.35 -51.97
CA GLY A 853 -45.47 26.54 -51.17
C GLY A 853 -46.21 26.24 -49.86
N GLU A 854 -46.83 25.06 -49.72
CA GLU A 854 -47.42 24.58 -48.47
C GLU A 854 -46.38 23.76 -47.69
N SER A 855 -46.20 24.04 -46.41
CA SER A 855 -45.30 23.24 -45.57
C SER A 855 -45.79 21.79 -45.46
N ILE A 856 -44.85 20.85 -45.47
CA ILE A 856 -45.14 19.46 -45.09
C ILE A 856 -44.76 19.27 -43.62
N VAL A 857 -45.62 18.57 -42.89
CA VAL A 857 -45.36 18.20 -41.50
C VAL A 857 -45.04 16.71 -41.45
N VAL A 858 -43.91 16.38 -40.83
CA VAL A 858 -43.51 15.01 -40.51
C VAL A 858 -43.78 14.80 -39.03
N THR A 859 -44.51 13.74 -38.70
CA THR A 859 -44.64 13.25 -37.32
C THR A 859 -44.03 11.88 -37.20
N ALA A 860 -43.32 11.63 -36.10
CA ALA A 860 -42.71 10.34 -35.81
C ALA A 860 -42.69 10.10 -34.31
N ARG A 861 -42.92 8.86 -33.88
CA ARG A 861 -42.63 8.43 -32.52
C ARG A 861 -41.18 7.98 -32.45
N ALA A 862 -40.44 8.43 -31.44
CA ALA A 862 -39.04 8.04 -31.27
C ALA A 862 -38.86 7.44 -29.87
N ASP A 863 -38.21 6.28 -29.78
CA ASP A 863 -37.93 5.60 -28.53
C ASP A 863 -36.49 5.10 -28.49
N ASP A 864 -35.83 5.38 -27.36
CA ASP A 864 -34.46 5.01 -27.07
C ASP A 864 -34.36 3.89 -26.03
N GLN A 865 -35.45 3.14 -25.83
CA GLN A 865 -35.52 1.99 -24.92
C GLN A 865 -35.19 2.33 -23.45
N GLY A 866 -35.36 3.61 -23.08
CA GLY A 866 -35.04 4.11 -21.74
C GLY A 866 -33.54 4.24 -21.45
N LEU A 867 -32.68 4.33 -22.47
CA LEU A 867 -31.23 4.61 -22.32
C LEU A 867 -30.95 6.11 -22.22
N SER A 868 -30.32 6.72 -23.21
CA SER A 868 -29.95 8.13 -23.20
C SER A 868 -31.13 9.06 -23.49
N GLY A 869 -32.18 8.54 -24.12
CA GLY A 869 -33.37 9.29 -24.50
C GLY A 869 -33.18 10.04 -25.82
N VAL A 870 -34.30 10.42 -26.44
CA VAL A 870 -34.29 11.11 -27.73
C VAL A 870 -33.99 12.59 -27.54
N SER A 871 -33.02 13.13 -28.30
CA SER A 871 -32.68 14.56 -28.30
C SER A 871 -33.33 15.32 -29.45
N ASP A 872 -33.43 14.71 -30.63
CA ASP A 872 -33.99 15.33 -31.83
C ASP A 872 -34.49 14.25 -32.82
N VAL A 873 -35.49 14.59 -33.61
CA VAL A 873 -35.83 13.88 -34.86
C VAL A 873 -35.58 14.83 -36.02
N GLN A 874 -34.65 14.47 -36.89
CA GLN A 874 -34.19 15.31 -37.98
C GLN A 874 -34.81 14.90 -39.29
N ILE A 875 -35.24 15.88 -40.09
CA ILE A 875 -35.70 15.66 -41.46
C ILE A 875 -34.84 16.46 -42.45
N ALA A 876 -34.62 15.90 -43.64
CA ALA A 876 -33.97 16.64 -44.71
C ALA A 876 -34.28 16.07 -46.10
N LEU A 877 -34.20 16.93 -47.11
CA LEU A 877 -34.28 16.49 -48.51
C LEU A 877 -32.93 15.94 -48.96
N ASP A 878 -32.99 14.81 -49.63
CA ASP A 878 -31.83 14.20 -50.28
C ASP A 878 -31.85 14.50 -51.79
N PRO A 879 -31.08 15.51 -52.25
CA PRO A 879 -31.01 15.83 -53.67
C PRO A 879 -30.27 14.77 -54.48
N THR A 880 -29.43 13.96 -53.83
CA THR A 880 -28.62 12.91 -54.49
C THR A 880 -29.36 11.58 -54.59
N ARG A 881 -30.39 11.38 -53.76
CA ARG A 881 -31.18 10.14 -53.64
C ARG A 881 -30.34 8.93 -53.23
N GLU A 882 -29.29 9.16 -52.45
CA GLU A 882 -28.39 8.13 -51.92
C GLU A 882 -28.95 7.48 -50.64
N GLY A 883 -29.95 8.09 -50.00
CA GLY A 883 -30.56 7.57 -48.77
C GLY A 883 -29.76 7.87 -47.51
N VAL A 884 -28.79 8.79 -47.57
CA VAL A 884 -27.87 9.10 -46.46
C VAL A 884 -27.84 10.60 -46.16
N PHE A 885 -27.68 10.96 -44.88
CA PHE A 885 -27.43 12.35 -44.49
C PHE A 885 -25.98 12.72 -44.83
N GLY A 886 -25.76 13.19 -46.06
CA GLY A 886 -24.47 13.73 -46.48
C GLY A 886 -24.10 15.05 -45.79
N PRO A 887 -22.82 15.44 -45.77
CA PRO A 887 -22.35 16.66 -45.10
C PRO A 887 -22.91 17.96 -45.70
N SER A 888 -23.43 17.91 -46.94
CA SER A 888 -24.08 19.04 -47.62
C SER A 888 -25.57 19.18 -47.29
N ILE A 889 -26.17 18.18 -46.63
CA ILE A 889 -27.59 18.17 -46.31
C ILE A 889 -27.77 18.80 -44.92
N LYS A 890 -28.42 19.96 -44.86
CA LYS A 890 -28.71 20.64 -43.58
C LYS A 890 -30.01 20.06 -42.98
N PRO A 891 -29.96 19.36 -41.82
CA PRO A 891 -31.15 18.83 -41.17
C PRO A 891 -32.04 19.96 -40.64
N ILE A 892 -33.35 19.70 -40.66
CA ILE A 892 -34.38 20.47 -39.97
C ILE A 892 -34.74 19.69 -38.71
N SER A 893 -34.51 20.31 -37.54
CA SER A 893 -34.85 19.72 -36.24
C SER A 893 -36.35 19.75 -35.99
N SER A 894 -36.82 18.78 -35.21
CA SER A 894 -38.21 18.66 -34.78
C SER A 894 -38.43 19.29 -33.41
N THR A 895 -39.70 19.45 -33.05
CA THR A 895 -40.15 19.79 -31.70
C THR A 895 -40.85 18.59 -31.06
N PRO A 896 -40.52 18.22 -29.81
CA PRO A 896 -41.20 17.14 -29.10
C PRO A 896 -42.62 17.56 -28.70
N LEU A 897 -43.54 16.60 -28.71
CA LEU A 897 -44.92 16.73 -28.22
C LEU A 897 -45.09 15.95 -26.91
N GLU A 898 -46.16 16.24 -26.15
CA GLU A 898 -46.39 15.68 -24.80
C GLU A 898 -46.58 14.15 -24.77
N ASP A 899 -46.94 13.55 -25.89
CA ASP A 899 -47.21 12.10 -26.04
C ASP A 899 -45.99 11.28 -26.47
N GLY A 900 -44.80 11.91 -26.58
CA GLY A 900 -43.59 11.27 -27.09
C GLY A 900 -43.48 11.25 -28.62
N THR A 901 -44.40 11.91 -29.32
CA THR A 901 -44.32 12.15 -30.75
C THR A 901 -43.45 13.38 -31.03
N TRP A 902 -42.70 13.36 -32.12
CA TRP A 902 -41.90 14.49 -32.60
C TRP A 902 -42.51 15.04 -33.87
N ARG A 903 -42.48 16.37 -34.01
CA ARG A 903 -43.04 17.08 -35.16
C ARG A 903 -41.98 17.96 -35.81
N ALA A 904 -41.71 17.75 -37.09
CA ALA A 904 -40.88 18.62 -37.91
C ALA A 904 -41.69 19.22 -39.06
N GLU A 905 -41.44 20.48 -39.39
CA GLU A 905 -42.09 21.18 -40.49
C GLU A 905 -41.05 21.59 -41.54
N MET A 906 -41.23 21.11 -42.77
CA MET A 906 -40.34 21.41 -43.89
C MET A 906 -41.01 22.35 -44.89
N PRO A 907 -40.41 23.52 -45.19
CA PRO A 907 -40.92 24.42 -46.20
C PRO A 907 -40.69 23.84 -47.61
N THR A 908 -41.72 23.85 -48.45
CA THR A 908 -41.66 23.28 -49.81
C THR A 908 -41.49 24.33 -50.91
N LYS A 909 -41.38 25.62 -50.53
CA LYS A 909 -41.34 26.74 -51.49
C LYS A 909 -40.18 26.66 -52.49
N SER A 910 -39.07 26.04 -52.09
CA SER A 910 -37.88 25.85 -52.93
C SER A 910 -37.86 24.53 -53.70
N LEU A 911 -38.89 23.68 -53.55
CA LEU A 911 -38.97 22.41 -54.26
C LEU A 911 -39.37 22.63 -55.72
N GLU A 912 -38.69 21.92 -56.62
CA GLU A 912 -39.12 21.78 -58.01
C GLU A 912 -40.29 20.78 -58.11
N GLN A 913 -41.09 20.86 -59.17
CA GLN A 913 -42.15 19.89 -59.41
C GLN A 913 -41.55 18.50 -59.68
N GLY A 914 -42.05 17.47 -58.98
CA GLY A 914 -41.60 16.09 -59.18
C GLY A 914 -41.44 15.28 -57.88
N GLN A 915 -40.76 14.14 -57.98
CA GLN A 915 -40.47 13.26 -56.85
C GLN A 915 -39.17 13.66 -56.14
N HIS A 916 -39.26 13.77 -54.82
CA HIS A 916 -38.17 14.08 -53.91
C HIS A 916 -38.06 12.98 -52.85
N LEU A 917 -36.83 12.74 -52.39
CA LEU A 917 -36.57 11.83 -51.29
C LEU A 917 -36.39 12.65 -50.02
N LEU A 918 -37.24 12.40 -49.02
CA LEU A 918 -37.16 12.97 -47.69
C LEU A 918 -36.54 11.92 -46.75
N LEU A 919 -35.49 12.28 -46.05
CA LEU A 919 -34.85 11.43 -45.04
C LEU A 919 -35.32 11.87 -43.66
N VAL A 920 -35.65 10.90 -42.81
CA VAL A 920 -36.01 11.11 -41.41
C VAL A 920 -35.11 10.26 -40.54
N ARG A 921 -34.50 10.81 -39.48
CA ARG A 921 -33.70 10.03 -38.52
C ARG A 921 -33.89 10.54 -37.10
N GLY A 922 -33.81 9.64 -36.13
CA GLY A 922 -33.73 9.99 -34.73
C GLY A 922 -32.28 10.23 -34.30
N VAL A 923 -32.09 11.13 -33.35
CA VAL A 923 -30.81 11.39 -32.67
C VAL A 923 -31.06 11.36 -31.17
N ASP A 924 -30.25 10.60 -30.43
CA ASP A 924 -30.35 10.49 -28.97
C ASP A 924 -29.57 11.61 -28.24
N GLN A 925 -29.59 11.62 -26.91
CA GLN A 925 -28.82 12.57 -26.10
C GLN A 925 -27.31 12.29 -26.12
N ALA A 926 -26.91 11.07 -26.45
CA ALA A 926 -25.51 10.74 -26.68
C ALA A 926 -24.98 11.41 -27.96
N GLY A 927 -25.85 11.67 -28.94
CA GLY A 927 -25.54 12.09 -30.30
C GLY A 927 -25.51 10.94 -31.31
N ASN A 928 -25.94 9.73 -30.94
CA ASN A 928 -26.07 8.60 -31.84
C ASN A 928 -27.28 8.85 -32.73
N ALA A 929 -27.10 8.63 -34.03
CA ALA A 929 -28.17 8.76 -35.00
C ALA A 929 -28.56 7.38 -35.52
N GLU A 930 -29.85 7.14 -35.68
CA GLU A 930 -30.34 5.97 -36.42
C GLU A 930 -30.00 6.11 -37.91
N ASP A 931 -29.94 4.99 -38.61
CA ASP A 931 -29.95 4.99 -40.07
C ASP A 931 -31.18 5.74 -40.60
N PRO A 932 -31.04 6.57 -41.65
CA PRO A 932 -32.15 7.39 -42.12
C PRO A 932 -33.28 6.56 -42.73
N HIS A 933 -34.52 6.86 -42.36
CA HIS A 933 -35.74 6.34 -42.96
C HIS A 933 -36.11 7.16 -44.21
N PRO A 934 -36.10 6.54 -45.42
CA PRO A 934 -36.45 7.23 -46.65
C PRO A 934 -37.97 7.29 -46.86
N LEU A 935 -38.49 8.49 -47.11
CA LEU A 935 -39.88 8.76 -47.46
C LEU A 935 -39.96 9.46 -48.82
N TRP A 936 -40.83 9.00 -49.71
CA TRP A 936 -41.03 9.61 -51.02
C TRP A 936 -42.10 10.71 -50.95
N LEU A 937 -41.76 11.87 -51.52
CA LEU A 937 -42.58 13.07 -51.52
C LEU A 937 -42.78 13.54 -52.97
N GLU A 938 -44.02 13.69 -53.42
CA GLU A 938 -44.36 14.26 -54.73
C GLU A 938 -44.76 15.73 -54.58
N ALA A 939 -43.95 16.64 -55.11
CA ALA A 939 -44.23 18.07 -55.14
C ALA A 939 -44.99 18.43 -56.43
N ILE A 940 -46.18 19.01 -56.29
CA ILE A 940 -47.03 19.44 -57.41
C ILE A 940 -47.28 20.96 -57.35
N THR A 941 -47.52 21.58 -58.51
CA THR A 941 -47.87 23.00 -58.55
C THR A 941 -49.28 23.22 -57.98
N PRO A 942 -49.59 24.43 -57.48
CA PRO A 942 -50.94 24.78 -57.04
C PRO A 942 -52.03 24.53 -58.10
N GLU A 943 -51.71 24.73 -59.39
CA GLU A 943 -52.60 24.47 -60.52
C GLU A 943 -52.91 22.98 -60.67
N GLU A 944 -51.89 22.12 -60.57
CA GLU A 944 -52.06 20.68 -60.66
C GLU A 944 -52.73 20.11 -59.39
N ALA A 945 -52.48 20.70 -58.23
CA ALA A 945 -53.19 20.37 -57.00
C ALA A 945 -54.69 20.67 -57.14
N ALA A 946 -55.06 21.86 -57.64
CA ALA A 946 -56.45 22.21 -57.92
C ALA A 946 -57.07 21.27 -58.97
N ARG A 947 -56.30 20.89 -60.01
CA ARG A 947 -56.73 19.91 -61.01
C ARG A 947 -57.00 18.54 -60.41
N ARG A 948 -56.07 18.00 -59.62
CA ARG A 948 -56.21 16.71 -58.91
C ARG A 948 -57.39 16.76 -57.94
N GLN A 949 -57.55 17.85 -57.19
CA GLN A 949 -58.66 18.03 -56.25
C GLN A 949 -60.01 18.09 -56.97
N SER A 950 -60.10 18.78 -58.11
CA SER A 950 -61.31 18.81 -58.94
C SER A 950 -61.60 17.45 -59.62
N ALA A 951 -60.57 16.63 -59.84
CA ALA A 951 -60.68 15.28 -60.38
C ALA A 951 -60.94 14.21 -59.32
N ARG A 952 -60.80 14.51 -58.01
CA ARG A 952 -61.14 13.58 -56.94
C ARG A 952 -62.62 13.26 -57.00
N THR A 953 -62.92 11.97 -56.97
CA THR A 953 -64.29 11.48 -56.94
C THR A 953 -64.56 10.77 -55.62
N THR A 954 -65.72 11.01 -55.02
CA THR A 954 -66.21 10.28 -53.84
C THR A 954 -67.42 9.41 -54.21
N SER A 955 -67.82 8.52 -53.29
CA SER A 955 -69.10 7.83 -53.38
C SER A 955 -70.17 8.62 -52.64
N PHE A 956 -71.25 8.99 -53.32
CA PHE A 956 -72.44 9.57 -52.72
C PHE A 956 -73.44 8.47 -52.40
N SER A 957 -73.75 8.27 -51.12
CA SER A 957 -74.71 7.26 -50.69
C SER A 957 -75.84 7.85 -49.87
N GLY A 958 -77.01 7.23 -49.95
CA GLY A 958 -78.16 7.61 -49.14
C GLY A 958 -79.14 6.45 -48.95
N GLN A 959 -80.19 6.72 -48.20
CA GLN A 959 -81.27 5.77 -47.95
C GLN A 959 -82.62 6.47 -48.16
N LEU A 960 -83.46 5.84 -48.97
CA LEU A 960 -84.80 6.33 -49.29
C LEU A 960 -85.83 5.64 -48.40
N PHE A 961 -86.70 6.43 -47.81
CA PHE A 961 -87.83 5.96 -47.01
C PHE A 961 -89.15 6.50 -47.54
N TYR A 962 -90.21 5.72 -47.42
CA TYR A 962 -91.59 6.16 -47.56
C TYR A 962 -92.31 5.89 -46.23
N GLY A 963 -92.62 6.94 -45.47
CA GLY A 963 -93.00 6.85 -44.06
C GLY A 963 -91.89 6.24 -43.20
N THR A 964 -92.07 4.96 -42.82
CA THR A 964 -91.10 4.16 -42.05
C THR A 964 -90.56 2.96 -42.82
N GLU A 965 -91.07 2.69 -44.04
CA GLU A 965 -90.62 1.57 -44.87
C GLU A 965 -89.50 2.01 -45.83
N PRO A 966 -88.45 1.20 -46.02
CA PRO A 966 -87.42 1.48 -47.02
C PRO A 966 -87.99 1.40 -48.45
N ALA A 967 -87.67 2.40 -49.28
CA ALA A 967 -88.17 2.53 -50.64
C ALA A 967 -87.20 1.89 -51.65
N SER A 968 -87.47 0.64 -52.03
CA SER A 968 -86.67 -0.14 -53.00
C SER A 968 -87.03 0.15 -54.45
N GLY A 969 -86.06 0.03 -55.37
CA GLY A 969 -86.28 0.10 -56.82
C GLY A 969 -86.43 1.52 -57.38
N PHE A 970 -86.13 2.55 -56.60
CA PHE A 970 -86.14 3.93 -57.07
C PHE A 970 -84.85 4.24 -57.82
N LYS A 971 -84.97 4.91 -58.96
CA LYS A 971 -83.86 5.48 -59.70
C LYS A 971 -83.44 6.78 -59.03
N VAL A 972 -82.16 6.89 -58.71
CA VAL A 972 -81.56 8.08 -58.11
C VAL A 972 -80.52 8.62 -59.07
N GLU A 973 -80.67 9.86 -59.49
CA GLU A 973 -79.77 10.54 -60.43
C GLU A 973 -79.19 11.80 -59.80
N LEU A 974 -77.89 12.01 -59.93
CA LEU A 974 -77.19 13.25 -59.59
C LEU A 974 -76.85 13.98 -60.90
N ILE A 975 -77.37 15.19 -61.06
CA ILE A 975 -77.15 16.03 -62.22
C ILE A 975 -76.33 17.25 -61.78
N ALA A 976 -75.15 17.47 -62.36
CA ALA A 976 -74.33 18.63 -62.03
C ALA A 976 -75.08 19.94 -62.34
N ASN A 977 -75.13 20.86 -61.38
CA ASN A 977 -75.63 22.21 -61.60
C ASN A 977 -74.47 23.07 -62.12
N GLU A 978 -74.64 23.66 -63.30
CA GLU A 978 -73.70 24.68 -63.80
C GLU A 978 -73.88 25.95 -62.95
N ALA A 979 -73.17 26.01 -61.82
CA ALA A 979 -73.02 27.23 -61.05
C ALA A 979 -71.85 28.05 -61.63
N GLU A 980 -72.10 29.34 -61.84
CA GLU A 980 -71.23 30.34 -62.46
C GLU A 980 -69.77 30.29 -61.93
N SER A 981 -68.88 29.73 -62.75
CA SER A 981 -67.43 29.91 -62.58
C SER A 981 -67.10 31.36 -62.94
N SER A 982 -66.83 32.18 -61.93
CA SER A 982 -66.36 33.55 -62.07
C SER A 982 -64.83 33.60 -62.06
N ALA A 983 -64.21 33.47 -63.24
CA ALA A 983 -62.82 33.86 -63.49
C ALA A 983 -62.61 34.20 -64.99
N PRO A 984 -61.73 35.16 -65.34
CA PRO A 984 -61.91 36.02 -66.53
C PRO A 984 -61.36 35.46 -67.85
N GLU A 985 -61.98 35.95 -68.92
CA GLU A 985 -61.77 35.65 -70.34
C GLU A 985 -60.32 35.79 -70.85
N LYS A 986 -59.91 34.83 -71.69
CA LYS A 986 -59.01 35.05 -72.84
C LYS A 986 -59.51 34.25 -74.06
N PRO A 987 -59.24 34.71 -75.31
CA PRO A 987 -60.17 34.54 -76.41
C PRO A 987 -59.86 33.38 -77.38
N ILE A 988 -60.93 32.67 -77.73
CA ILE A 988 -61.35 32.16 -79.06
C ILE A 988 -60.49 31.08 -79.75
N THR A 989 -61.09 29.88 -79.89
CA THR A 989 -61.35 29.25 -81.21
C THR A 989 -62.58 28.33 -81.10
N PRO A 990 -63.56 28.37 -82.04
CA PRO A 990 -64.82 27.65 -81.88
C PRO A 990 -64.77 26.26 -82.54
N GLU A 991 -64.80 25.20 -81.76
CA GLU A 991 -65.25 23.89 -82.24
C GLU A 991 -66.39 23.36 -81.37
N LYS A 992 -67.48 23.02 -82.06
CA LYS A 992 -68.73 22.49 -81.50
C LYS A 992 -68.45 21.17 -80.80
N SER A 993 -68.38 21.18 -79.47
CA SER A 993 -68.65 19.99 -78.66
C SER A 993 -69.96 20.18 -77.89
N VAL A 994 -70.96 19.38 -78.24
CA VAL A 994 -72.15 19.15 -77.41
C VAL A 994 -71.66 18.49 -76.11
N GLN A 995 -71.41 19.28 -75.07
CA GLN A 995 -71.08 18.74 -73.75
C GLN A 995 -72.36 18.14 -73.16
N SER A 996 -72.46 16.81 -73.18
CA SER A 996 -73.48 16.07 -72.46
C SER A 996 -73.34 16.37 -70.96
N LYS A 997 -74.37 16.97 -70.37
CA LYS A 997 -74.47 17.22 -68.92
C LYS A 997 -74.16 15.93 -68.17
N LYS A 998 -73.08 15.92 -67.38
CA LYS A 998 -72.61 14.72 -66.66
C LYS A 998 -73.64 14.36 -65.59
N SER A 999 -74.38 13.28 -65.81
CA SER A 999 -75.35 12.71 -64.86
C SER A 999 -74.83 11.38 -64.31
N PHE A 1000 -74.90 11.20 -63.01
CA PHE A 1000 -74.59 9.94 -62.34
C PHE A 1000 -75.88 9.28 -61.88
N ASN A 1001 -75.98 7.95 -61.93
CA ASN A 1001 -77.22 7.24 -61.56
C ASN A 1001 -76.96 6.01 -60.68
N ALA A 1002 -77.96 5.67 -59.87
CA ALA A 1002 -78.03 4.45 -59.06
C ALA A 1002 -79.49 4.00 -58.93
N THR A 1003 -79.70 2.80 -58.39
CA THR A 1003 -81.03 2.29 -58.03
C THR A 1003 -81.01 1.89 -56.56
N SER A 1004 -82.06 2.23 -55.81
CA SER A 1004 -82.16 1.84 -54.40
C SER A 1004 -82.41 0.34 -54.23
N GLY A 1005 -81.66 -0.28 -53.32
CA GLY A 1005 -81.79 -1.69 -52.96
C GLY A 1005 -83.04 -1.99 -52.11
N LYS A 1006 -83.19 -3.26 -51.70
CA LYS A 1006 -84.34 -3.73 -50.89
C LYS A 1006 -84.47 -3.02 -49.53
N ASP A 1007 -83.36 -2.52 -49.00
CA ASP A 1007 -83.25 -1.73 -47.77
C ASP A 1007 -83.38 -0.22 -48.02
N GLY A 1008 -83.71 0.19 -49.24
CA GLY A 1008 -83.84 1.59 -49.64
C GLY A 1008 -82.51 2.30 -49.83
N ARG A 1009 -81.36 1.64 -49.64
CA ARG A 1009 -80.04 2.25 -49.80
C ARG A 1009 -79.63 2.37 -51.25
N PHE A 1010 -78.97 3.46 -51.61
CA PHE A 1010 -78.34 3.66 -52.91
C PHE A 1010 -76.91 4.17 -52.72
N VAL A 1011 -76.03 3.85 -53.68
CA VAL A 1011 -74.66 4.34 -53.72
C VAL A 1011 -74.34 4.74 -55.16
N ILE A 1012 -73.99 6.00 -55.37
CA ILE A 1012 -73.51 6.55 -56.63
C ILE A 1012 -71.99 6.71 -56.49
N GLN A 1013 -71.24 5.95 -57.27
CA GLN A 1013 -69.77 6.00 -57.25
C GLN A 1013 -69.23 7.09 -58.17
N SER A 1014 -67.98 7.48 -57.94
CA SER A 1014 -67.22 8.36 -58.83
C SER A 1014 -67.78 9.79 -59.01
N VAL A 1015 -68.40 10.35 -57.97
CA VAL A 1015 -68.97 11.72 -57.99
C VAL A 1015 -67.90 12.74 -57.65
N THR A 1016 -67.66 13.69 -58.55
CA THR A 1016 -66.73 14.81 -58.33
C THR A 1016 -67.30 15.84 -57.33
N GLY A 1017 -66.45 16.67 -56.74
CA GLY A 1017 -66.91 17.75 -55.86
C GLY A 1017 -67.74 18.78 -56.61
N GLY A 1018 -68.78 19.32 -55.98
CA GLY A 1018 -69.62 20.36 -56.58
C GLY A 1018 -71.07 20.34 -56.10
N VAL A 1019 -71.88 21.22 -56.68
CA VAL A 1019 -73.31 21.33 -56.41
C VAL A 1019 -74.08 20.53 -57.47
N TYR A 1020 -74.92 19.61 -57.01
CA TYR A 1020 -75.73 18.72 -57.85
C TYR A 1020 -77.21 18.87 -57.54
N SER A 1021 -78.05 18.59 -58.52
CA SER A 1021 -79.47 18.30 -58.32
C SER A 1021 -79.66 16.79 -58.26
N LEU A 1022 -80.12 16.29 -57.11
CA LEU A 1022 -80.50 14.91 -56.87
C LEU A 1022 -81.95 14.69 -57.31
N HIS A 1023 -82.15 13.96 -58.40
CA HIS A 1023 -83.46 13.56 -58.92
C HIS A 1023 -83.74 12.11 -58.52
N ILE A 1024 -84.82 11.88 -57.77
CA ILE A 1024 -85.26 10.56 -57.33
C ILE A 1024 -86.59 10.26 -58.02
N SER A 1025 -86.66 9.18 -58.79
CA SER A 1025 -87.88 8.75 -59.50
C SER A 1025 -88.14 7.26 -59.34
N GLY A 1026 -89.40 6.88 -59.15
CA GLY A 1026 -89.77 5.47 -58.99
C GLY A 1026 -91.28 5.26 -58.95
N VAL A 1027 -91.69 3.99 -58.97
CA VAL A 1027 -93.10 3.60 -58.81
C VAL A 1027 -93.25 2.89 -57.47
N LEU A 1028 -94.07 3.44 -56.59
CA LEU A 1028 -94.36 2.85 -55.30
C LEU A 1028 -95.86 2.71 -55.13
N ARG A 1029 -96.34 1.49 -54.89
CA ARG A 1029 -97.77 1.16 -54.76
C ARG A 1029 -98.63 1.66 -55.94
N GLY A 1030 -98.08 1.63 -57.15
CA GLY A 1030 -98.77 2.03 -58.39
C GLY A 1030 -98.75 3.53 -58.69
N GLU A 1031 -98.24 4.37 -57.78
CA GLU A 1031 -98.06 5.81 -58.00
C GLU A 1031 -96.62 6.13 -58.43
N LYS A 1032 -96.46 7.00 -59.42
CA LYS A 1032 -95.17 7.54 -59.85
C LYS A 1032 -94.77 8.66 -58.88
N ILE A 1033 -93.62 8.52 -58.23
CA ILE A 1033 -93.06 9.50 -57.29
C ILE A 1033 -91.80 10.09 -57.93
N GLU A 1034 -91.71 11.42 -57.95
CA GLU A 1034 -90.53 12.18 -58.40
C GLU A 1034 -90.18 13.25 -57.36
N ARG A 1035 -88.89 13.39 -57.04
CA ARG A 1035 -88.36 14.38 -56.10
C ARG A 1035 -87.04 14.94 -56.58
N ASP A 1036 -86.89 16.26 -56.45
CA ASP A 1036 -85.64 16.98 -56.74
C ASP A 1036 -85.12 17.66 -55.48
N ARG A 1037 -83.82 17.54 -55.23
CA ARG A 1037 -83.14 18.20 -54.11
C ARG A 1037 -81.73 18.64 -54.50
N THR A 1038 -81.37 19.89 -54.20
CA THR A 1038 -79.97 20.33 -54.37
C THR A 1038 -79.09 19.76 -53.26
N VAL A 1039 -77.95 19.19 -53.62
CA VAL A 1039 -76.97 18.61 -52.71
C VAL A 1039 -75.57 19.10 -53.09
N THR A 1040 -74.83 19.60 -52.09
CA THR A 1040 -73.42 19.95 -52.25
C THR A 1040 -72.57 18.76 -51.80
N ILE A 1041 -71.70 18.27 -52.68
CA ILE A 1041 -70.79 17.17 -52.39
C ILE A 1041 -69.40 17.76 -52.19
N ASP A 1042 -68.92 17.71 -50.95
CA ASP A 1042 -67.53 17.96 -50.60
C ASP A 1042 -66.76 16.63 -50.62
N VAL A 1043 -65.75 16.53 -51.49
CA VAL A 1043 -64.97 15.30 -51.66
C VAL A 1043 -64.04 15.05 -50.48
N ASN A 1044 -63.65 16.11 -49.76
CA ASN A 1044 -62.78 16.02 -48.59
C ASN A 1044 -63.58 15.78 -47.30
N ASN A 1045 -64.90 16.02 -47.33
CA ASN A 1045 -65.80 15.76 -46.21
C ASN A 1045 -67.14 15.22 -46.74
N PRO A 1046 -67.17 13.95 -47.20
CA PRO A 1046 -68.37 13.39 -47.83
C PRO A 1046 -69.55 13.49 -46.86
N PRO A 1047 -70.71 14.02 -47.30
CA PRO A 1047 -71.86 14.17 -46.43
C PRO A 1047 -72.24 12.82 -45.83
N ALA A 1048 -72.52 12.78 -44.51
CA ALA A 1048 -73.09 11.62 -43.85
C ALA A 1048 -74.32 11.14 -44.65
N ALA A 1049 -74.48 9.81 -44.78
CA ALA A 1049 -75.45 9.18 -45.69
C ALA A 1049 -76.81 9.91 -45.70
N LEU A 1050 -77.22 10.38 -46.88
CA LEU A 1050 -78.43 11.18 -47.02
C LEU A 1050 -79.67 10.30 -46.73
N ALA A 1051 -80.40 10.58 -45.66
CA ALA A 1051 -81.70 9.97 -45.41
C ALA A 1051 -82.81 10.86 -45.99
N GLU A 1052 -83.44 10.42 -47.08
CA GLU A 1052 -84.51 11.18 -47.75
C GLU A 1052 -85.87 10.49 -47.54
N ARG A 1053 -86.84 11.25 -47.03
CA ARG A 1053 -88.24 10.80 -46.90
C ARG A 1053 -89.05 11.25 -48.13
N LEU A 1054 -89.69 10.29 -48.80
CA LEU A 1054 -90.46 10.48 -50.03
C LEU A 1054 -91.94 10.83 -49.78
N ASP A 1055 -92.30 11.22 -48.55
CA ASP A 1055 -93.68 11.55 -48.17
C ASP A 1055 -94.22 12.70 -49.04
N ARG A 1056 -95.54 12.72 -49.33
CA ARG A 1056 -96.17 13.75 -50.17
C ARG A 1056 -95.89 15.16 -49.62
N PRO A 1057 -95.72 16.19 -50.48
CA PRO A 1057 -95.79 17.56 -49.98
C PRO A 1057 -97.18 17.73 -49.36
N LEU A 1058 -97.22 18.03 -48.05
CA LEU A 1058 -98.43 18.52 -47.41
C LEU A 1058 -98.93 19.68 -48.28
N LYS A 1059 -100.13 19.53 -48.86
CA LYS A 1059 -100.85 20.65 -49.47
C LYS A 1059 -100.85 21.77 -48.43
N THR A 1060 -100.16 22.86 -48.75
CA THR A 1060 -100.25 24.13 -48.04
C THR A 1060 -101.71 24.56 -48.02
N ALA A 1061 -102.37 24.43 -46.88
CA ALA A 1061 -103.50 25.26 -46.50
C ALA A 1061 -102.93 26.45 -45.72
N SER A 1062 -103.17 27.65 -46.24
CA SER A 1062 -103.01 28.90 -45.50
C SER A 1062 -103.91 28.89 -44.26
N ALA A 1063 -103.36 29.19 -43.07
CA ALA A 1063 -103.97 30.01 -42.01
C ALA A 1063 -103.05 30.09 -40.76
N GLU A 1064 -102.62 31.32 -40.49
CA GLU A 1064 -102.36 32.01 -39.20
C GLU A 1064 -101.53 31.38 -38.04
N MET A 1065 -100.81 32.31 -37.42
CA MET A 1065 -99.66 32.27 -36.49
C MET A 1065 -100.06 32.12 -35.00
N PRO A 1066 -99.15 32.05 -33.99
CA PRO A 1066 -97.85 32.74 -33.84
C PRO A 1066 -96.59 31.85 -33.81
#